data_AF-A0AAW1S731-F1
#
_entry.id   AF-A0AAW1S731-F1
#
_cell.length_a   1.000
_cell.length_b   1.000
_cell.length_c   1.000
_cell.angle_alpha   90.00
_cell.angle_beta   90.00
_cell.angle_gamma   90.00
#
_symmetry.space_group_name_H-M   'P 1'
#
loop_
_entity.id
_entity.type
_entity.pdbx_description
1 polymer ?
#
loop_
_entity_poly.entity_id
_entity_poly.type
_entity_poly.pdbx_seq_one_letter_code
_entity_poly.pdbx_strand_id
1 'polypeptide(L)'
;MYVSEEWVALFFWAFRNGGGSLPEQALREGHAGLSDSALRARLRALHRSNAALSLLLRKLDAQLEAAAAALPKPRRSELARRGAAQPETLRARSGDAGDFHGAIRRRGGKAAGASAARGRVERRVDTGGALAAVVTVTFNRAEYLERHMNSLLDVHTRDRSNRRRFPLFVSQDGAPPHGATRDVARSHPAQITYLSHQQRAAPMVADSRERTAYYRIADHYRFVMRTLFDCFGYSRVIILEDDMELAPDFFGYFAATAPLLDADDSLLCVSSWNDHGQAALVRDATRLLRSDFFPGLGWMLTARLWDELRDKWPQGYWDDWLRLGHVRRERQCIRPEVCRTYNYGERGTSQGQFYRRYLQPIRLNDLDVDWERVDLSYLEKRRFASDFMRALGAARPARNPHAAQMAVGDALLRYTSQSDYERIASFFGMMSDWKDGIPRASYRGVVVVHWQRARVFIAPADASRTQTEVAERGPWELLRFTLPTLGVWVVNPILSLIDTSVVGTRSAVELAALGPGTMLCDYSAYIFTFLAIATTNMLAISFARRNRAAAGDVLSDALGIACVLGCVLAATLYAAAPTALSAIAGEASRDVIAPALSYVRIRCLGVPAALLIFVAQAYFLAAMDPWTPLAAALLAGAANLAGDVALVCWFGWGIAGAALATAAAQLITAGALLAALRRPLRANSLAPGFKVALRWRLPSLRAAGLFLKYAGPIVGVLMSKTVMYSTLTSVASSLGPVNAGAHHVMLSVCMFFFCVGDAVSQAAQSFLPAVIGRPGAAQRLGCQLMTTGVFVGILNCAAAGGLVLVAPRLFTNSSAVVAAMMGLLPLLCVTLVVHTASMATEGMLLAGRDLRFLILSYGGNLALTLACLAAQQRFFAPVTIFGVWWCLLQFQSTRLVQNGWRLTTDRSPLVRERALPGLAPA
;
A
#
# COMPACT_ATOMS: atom_id res chain seq x y z
N MET A 1 37.85 -2.09 11.74
CA MET A 1 37.74 -2.50 10.31
C MET A 1 37.14 -1.31 9.59
N TYR A 2 37.95 -0.49 8.91
CA TYR A 2 37.49 0.70 8.20
C TYR A 2 36.61 0.25 7.03
N VAL A 3 35.36 0.72 6.97
CA VAL A 3 34.51 0.56 5.79
C VAL A 3 35.02 1.58 4.78
N SER A 4 35.87 1.16 3.86
CA SER A 4 36.36 2.01 2.76
C SER A 4 35.20 2.39 1.83
N GLU A 5 35.33 3.54 1.16
CA GLU A 5 34.40 4.02 0.11
C GLU A 5 34.05 2.95 -0.94
N GLU A 6 34.93 1.96 -1.11
CA GLU A 6 34.81 0.80 -1.99
C GLU A 6 33.55 -0.05 -1.69
N TRP A 7 33.17 -0.24 -0.43
CA TRP A 7 31.96 -1.03 -0.07
C TRP A 7 30.66 -0.31 -0.43
N VAL A 8 30.67 1.02 -0.35
CA VAL A 8 29.53 1.87 -0.71
C VAL A 8 29.36 1.88 -2.22
N ALA A 9 30.45 2.01 -2.99
CA ALA A 9 30.42 1.92 -4.45
C ALA A 9 29.97 0.52 -4.94
N LEU A 10 30.45 -0.56 -4.33
CA LEU A 10 30.05 -1.93 -4.67
C LEU A 10 28.57 -2.19 -4.36
N PHE A 11 28.07 -1.65 -3.25
CA PHE A 11 26.65 -1.70 -2.87
C PHE A 11 25.78 -0.95 -3.89
N PHE A 12 26.18 0.26 -4.30
CA PHE A 12 25.46 1.03 -5.32
C PHE A 12 25.48 0.36 -6.70
N TRP A 13 26.58 -0.29 -7.08
CA TRP A 13 26.68 -1.04 -8.33
C TRP A 13 25.79 -2.30 -8.33
N ALA A 14 25.80 -3.08 -7.25
CA ALA A 14 24.97 -4.28 -7.11
C ALA A 14 23.47 -3.95 -7.03
N PHE A 15 23.13 -2.83 -6.38
CA PHE A 15 21.76 -2.32 -6.27
C PHE A 15 21.22 -1.78 -7.60
N ARG A 16 22.07 -1.12 -8.41
CA ARG A 16 21.68 -0.60 -9.73
C ARG A 16 21.42 -1.70 -10.77
N ASN A 17 22.06 -2.86 -10.63
CA ASN A 17 22.07 -3.93 -11.63
C ASN A 17 21.38 -5.24 -11.20
N GLY A 18 20.55 -5.22 -10.15
CA GLY A 18 19.64 -6.33 -9.84
C GLY A 18 20.30 -7.64 -9.37
N GLY A 19 21.46 -7.58 -8.69
CA GLY A 19 22.03 -8.75 -8.01
C GLY A 19 22.64 -9.83 -8.91
N GLY A 20 22.93 -9.55 -10.18
CA GLY A 20 23.69 -10.45 -11.05
C GLY A 20 25.11 -10.71 -10.53
N SER A 21 25.71 -11.84 -10.93
CA SER A 21 27.11 -12.17 -10.64
C SER A 21 28.03 -11.00 -11.03
N LEU A 22 28.88 -10.54 -10.10
CA LEU A 22 29.90 -9.51 -10.34
C LEU A 22 30.72 -9.87 -11.59
N PRO A 23 30.68 -9.09 -12.68
CA PRO A 23 31.56 -9.30 -13.81
C PRO A 23 32.97 -8.91 -13.37
N GLU A 24 33.92 -9.83 -13.51
CA GLU A 24 35.36 -9.60 -13.23
C GLU A 24 35.88 -8.31 -13.87
N GLN A 25 35.27 -7.90 -14.97
CA GLN A 25 35.60 -6.69 -15.73
C GLN A 25 35.38 -5.39 -14.94
N ALA A 26 34.32 -5.30 -14.12
CA ALA A 26 34.04 -4.11 -13.30
C ALA A 26 35.04 -3.93 -12.13
N LEU A 27 35.60 -5.04 -11.62
CA LEU A 27 36.66 -5.02 -10.59
C LEU A 27 38.04 -4.71 -11.17
N ARG A 28 38.29 -5.04 -12.46
CA ARG A 28 39.53 -4.68 -13.16
C ARG A 28 39.58 -3.19 -13.49
N GLU A 29 38.47 -2.60 -13.89
CA GLU A 29 38.37 -1.17 -14.23
C GLU A 29 38.52 -0.25 -13.01
N GLY A 30 38.07 -0.68 -11.83
CA GLY A 30 38.21 0.08 -10.58
C GLY A 30 39.60 0.00 -9.91
N HIS A 31 40.48 -0.90 -10.36
CA HIS A 31 41.76 -1.18 -9.70
C HIS A 31 42.91 -1.36 -10.70
N ALA A 32 43.07 -0.40 -11.63
CA ALA A 32 44.24 -0.28 -12.48
C ALA A 32 45.49 0.02 -11.61
N GLY A 33 46.16 -1.03 -11.11
CA GLY A 33 47.37 -0.88 -10.31
C GLY A 33 47.67 -2.03 -9.34
N LEU A 34 46.73 -2.96 -9.11
CA LEU A 34 46.97 -4.13 -8.27
C LEU A 34 47.58 -5.29 -9.07
N SER A 35 48.58 -5.97 -8.50
CA SER A 35 49.11 -7.20 -9.08
C SER A 35 48.07 -8.33 -9.06
N ASP A 36 48.11 -9.17 -10.08
CA ASP A 36 47.13 -10.24 -10.32
C ASP A 36 47.10 -11.31 -9.20
N SER A 37 48.17 -11.37 -8.38
CA SER A 37 48.24 -12.20 -7.17
C SER A 37 47.50 -11.58 -5.98
N ALA A 38 47.56 -10.26 -5.80
CA ALA A 38 46.85 -9.54 -4.74
C ALA A 38 45.32 -9.54 -4.98
N LEU A 39 44.90 -9.42 -6.24
CA LEU A 39 43.50 -9.54 -6.64
C LEU A 39 42.94 -10.94 -6.32
N ARG A 40 43.69 -12.00 -6.66
CA ARG A 40 43.33 -13.39 -6.35
C ARG A 40 43.33 -13.70 -4.84
N ALA A 41 44.17 -13.04 -4.05
CA ALA A 41 44.14 -13.17 -2.59
C ALA A 41 42.88 -12.53 -1.98
N ARG A 42 42.49 -11.35 -2.47
CA ARG A 42 41.26 -10.65 -2.03
C ARG A 42 39.98 -11.39 -2.44
N LEU A 43 39.91 -11.94 -3.65
CA LEU A 43 38.79 -12.80 -4.09
C LEU A 43 38.63 -14.05 -3.21
N ARG A 44 39.75 -14.69 -2.85
CA ARG A 44 39.76 -15.84 -1.93
C ARG A 44 39.37 -15.48 -0.49
N ALA A 45 39.62 -14.25 -0.04
CA ALA A 45 39.13 -13.77 1.25
C ALA A 45 37.61 -13.55 1.22
N LEU A 46 37.09 -12.93 0.15
CA LEU A 46 35.66 -12.69 -0.07
C LEU A 46 34.85 -13.99 -0.15
N HIS A 47 35.35 -15.01 -0.86
CA HIS A 47 34.72 -16.33 -0.90
C HIS A 47 34.74 -17.04 0.46
N ARG A 48 35.81 -16.90 1.25
CA ARG A 48 35.87 -17.46 2.60
C ARG A 48 34.88 -16.80 3.57
N SER A 49 34.67 -15.48 3.47
CA SER A 49 33.67 -14.77 4.26
C SER A 49 32.23 -15.18 3.90
N ASN A 50 31.92 -15.37 2.62
CA ASN A 50 30.61 -15.88 2.19
C ASN A 50 30.35 -17.33 2.62
N ALA A 51 31.39 -18.19 2.58
CA ALA A 51 31.29 -19.56 3.05
C ALA A 51 31.08 -19.65 4.57
N ALA A 52 31.77 -18.81 5.35
CA ALA A 52 31.61 -18.73 6.80
C ALA A 52 30.20 -18.27 7.19
N LEU A 53 29.65 -17.26 6.51
CA LEU A 53 28.29 -16.78 6.72
C LEU A 53 27.24 -17.85 6.37
N SER A 54 27.44 -18.58 5.28
CA SER A 54 26.58 -19.69 4.85
C SER A 54 26.62 -20.88 5.83
N LEU A 55 27.74 -21.10 6.51
CA LEU A 55 27.88 -22.12 7.54
C LEU A 55 27.18 -21.70 8.85
N LEU A 56 27.25 -20.42 9.21
CA LEU A 56 26.63 -19.86 10.40
C LEU A 56 25.09 -19.87 10.29
N LEU A 57 24.57 -19.59 9.09
CA LEU A 57 23.13 -19.66 8.78
C LEU A 57 22.60 -21.10 8.79
N ARG A 58 23.37 -22.07 8.27
CA ARG A 58 23.00 -23.51 8.35
C ARG A 58 22.97 -24.02 9.79
N LYS A 59 23.87 -23.53 10.66
CA LYS A 59 23.83 -23.83 12.09
C LYS A 59 22.59 -23.22 12.78
N LEU A 60 22.17 -22.03 12.35
CA LEU A 60 20.97 -21.37 12.87
C LEU A 60 19.69 -22.12 12.46
N ASP A 61 19.60 -22.58 11.21
CA ASP A 61 18.48 -23.41 10.73
C ASP A 61 18.40 -24.75 11.48
N ALA A 62 19.54 -25.42 11.69
CA ALA A 62 19.59 -26.66 12.47
C ALA A 62 19.16 -26.45 13.93
N GLN A 63 19.49 -25.32 14.54
CA GLN A 63 19.04 -24.98 15.90
C GLN A 63 17.54 -24.67 15.96
N LEU A 64 16.98 -24.06 14.91
CA LEU A 64 15.54 -23.81 14.79
C LEU A 64 14.75 -25.12 14.58
N GLU A 65 15.28 -26.06 13.80
CA GLU A 65 14.68 -27.39 13.64
C GLU A 65 14.73 -28.21 14.93
N ALA A 66 15.85 -28.17 15.66
CA ALA A 66 15.98 -28.83 16.97
C ALA A 66 15.01 -28.23 18.01
N ALA A 67 14.80 -26.92 18.00
CA ALA A 67 13.83 -26.25 18.86
C ALA A 67 12.38 -26.62 18.49
N ALA A 68 12.07 -26.80 17.20
CA ALA A 68 10.77 -27.29 16.74
C ALA A 68 10.53 -28.76 17.14
N ALA A 69 11.59 -29.58 17.15
CA ALA A 69 11.58 -30.97 17.59
C ALA A 69 11.52 -31.17 19.12
N ALA A 70 11.52 -30.09 19.93
CA ALA A 70 11.36 -30.15 21.38
C ALA A 70 9.93 -29.82 21.86
N LEU A 71 9.00 -29.45 20.96
CA LEU A 71 7.62 -29.11 21.31
C LEU A 71 6.78 -30.35 21.70
N PRO A 72 5.87 -30.25 22.70
CA PRO A 72 5.01 -31.36 23.12
C PRO A 72 4.00 -31.80 22.04
N LYS A 73 3.69 -33.12 22.02
CA LYS A 73 2.92 -33.84 20.97
C LYS A 73 1.67 -33.14 20.42
N PRO A 74 0.79 -32.49 21.20
CA PRO A 74 -0.42 -31.87 20.64
C PRO A 74 -0.15 -30.69 19.68
N ARG A 75 1.05 -30.07 19.71
CA ARG A 75 1.41 -28.98 18.77
C ARG A 75 2.15 -29.45 17.51
N ARG A 76 2.73 -30.66 17.52
CA ARG A 76 3.40 -31.22 16.32
C ARG A 76 2.39 -31.67 15.26
N SER A 77 1.27 -32.24 15.70
CA SER A 77 0.17 -32.67 14.82
C SER A 77 -0.54 -31.49 14.14
N GLU A 78 -0.58 -30.32 14.78
CA GLU A 78 -1.19 -29.12 14.23
C GLU A 78 -0.31 -28.41 13.19
N LEU A 79 1.03 -28.46 13.36
CA LEU A 79 1.98 -27.98 12.34
C LEU A 79 2.07 -28.92 11.13
N ALA A 80 2.06 -30.25 11.35
CA ALA A 80 2.06 -31.23 10.26
C ALA A 80 0.82 -31.12 9.36
N ARG A 81 -0.35 -30.84 9.95
CA ARG A 81 -1.61 -30.61 9.19
C ARG A 81 -1.62 -29.31 8.38
N ARG A 82 -0.80 -28.32 8.72
CA ARG A 82 -0.70 -27.05 7.96
C ARG A 82 0.37 -27.08 6.86
N GLY A 83 1.30 -28.03 6.91
CA GLY A 83 2.35 -28.20 5.89
C GLY A 83 1.99 -29.13 4.73
N ALA A 84 0.99 -30.00 4.88
CA ALA A 84 0.66 -31.07 3.94
C ALA A 84 -0.60 -30.83 3.08
N ALA A 85 -0.91 -29.57 2.73
CA ALA A 85 -2.00 -29.25 1.83
C ALA A 85 -1.49 -28.85 0.44
N GLN A 86 -0.95 -29.83 -0.30
CA GLN A 86 -0.92 -29.87 -1.77
C GLN A 86 -1.42 -31.25 -2.21
N PRO A 87 -2.22 -31.36 -3.28
CA PRO A 87 -2.90 -32.60 -3.60
C PRO A 87 -1.97 -33.56 -4.37
N GLU A 88 -1.46 -34.58 -3.70
CA GLU A 88 -1.04 -35.82 -4.35
C GLU A 88 -2.28 -36.70 -4.60
N THR A 89 -2.85 -36.57 -5.79
CA THR A 89 -3.52 -37.72 -6.45
C THR A 89 -3.18 -37.65 -7.92
N LEU A 90 -2.30 -38.58 -8.37
CA LEU A 90 -2.19 -39.17 -9.72
C LEU A 90 -0.74 -39.60 -10.00
N ARG A 91 -0.29 -40.65 -9.30
CA ARG A 91 0.65 -41.64 -9.86
C ARG A 91 0.18 -43.04 -9.47
N ALA A 92 -0.83 -43.52 -10.19
CA ALA A 92 -1.05 -44.93 -10.43
C ALA A 92 -1.89 -45.05 -11.71
N ARG A 93 -1.50 -46.00 -12.58
CA ARG A 93 -2.04 -46.32 -13.91
C ARG A 93 -1.43 -45.54 -15.07
N SER A 94 -0.16 -45.84 -15.31
CA SER A 94 0.34 -46.06 -16.67
C SER A 94 -0.28 -47.36 -17.21
N GLY A 95 -1.15 -47.25 -18.21
CA GLY A 95 -1.78 -48.36 -18.92
C GLY A 95 -2.94 -47.82 -19.75
N ASP A 96 -2.87 -48.04 -21.07
CA ASP A 96 -3.81 -47.62 -22.12
C ASP A 96 -3.77 -46.15 -22.57
N ALA A 97 -2.73 -45.86 -23.36
CA ALA A 97 -2.79 -44.87 -24.43
C ALA A 97 -2.73 -45.62 -25.78
N GLY A 98 -3.87 -46.18 -26.18
CA GLY A 98 -4.15 -46.66 -27.54
C GLY A 98 -5.38 -45.93 -28.06
N ASP A 99 -5.34 -45.54 -29.34
CA ASP A 99 -6.41 -44.88 -30.10
C ASP A 99 -6.74 -43.42 -29.79
N PHE A 100 -6.10 -42.51 -30.52
CA PHE A 100 -6.76 -41.47 -31.33
C PHE A 100 -5.71 -40.75 -32.22
N HIS A 101 -5.25 -41.46 -33.26
CA HIS A 101 -4.51 -40.87 -34.39
C HIS A 101 -5.00 -41.50 -35.71
N GLY A 102 -6.30 -41.35 -35.97
CA GLY A 102 -6.97 -41.96 -37.10
C GLY A 102 -7.92 -41.03 -37.83
N ALA A 103 -7.42 -39.94 -38.42
CA ALA A 103 -7.96 -39.38 -39.67
C ALA A 103 -7.04 -38.27 -40.21
N ILE A 104 -6.74 -38.34 -41.51
CA ILE A 104 -6.06 -37.33 -42.35
C ILE A 104 -4.51 -37.38 -42.33
N ARG A 105 -3.92 -38.38 -43.01
CA ARG A 105 -3.30 -38.22 -44.35
C ARG A 105 -2.51 -39.48 -44.75
N ARG A 106 -3.05 -40.19 -45.75
CA ARG A 106 -2.25 -40.94 -46.72
C ARG A 106 -1.52 -39.94 -47.62
N ARG A 107 -0.19 -40.03 -47.70
CA ARG A 107 0.68 -39.95 -48.92
C ARG A 107 2.07 -39.38 -48.57
N GLY A 108 3.10 -40.19 -48.88
CA GLY A 108 4.53 -39.84 -48.96
C GLY A 108 5.20 -39.70 -47.58
N GLY A 109 6.29 -40.37 -47.22
CA GLY A 109 7.38 -40.93 -48.02
C GLY A 109 8.70 -40.52 -47.34
N LYS A 110 9.27 -41.47 -46.58
CA LYS A 110 10.61 -41.60 -45.98
C LYS A 110 11.64 -40.44 -46.06
N ALA A 111 12.10 -40.04 -44.85
CA ALA A 111 13.49 -40.01 -44.34
C ALA A 111 14.43 -38.90 -44.86
N ALA A 112 15.39 -38.30 -44.12
CA ALA A 112 16.07 -38.57 -42.85
C ALA A 112 16.71 -37.25 -42.32
N GLY A 113 17.25 -37.26 -41.09
CA GLY A 113 18.34 -36.35 -40.70
C GLY A 113 18.11 -35.53 -39.43
N ALA A 114 18.90 -35.81 -38.40
CA ALA A 114 18.87 -35.21 -37.08
C ALA A 114 19.44 -33.78 -37.03
N SER A 115 18.86 -32.92 -36.17
CA SER A 115 19.59 -32.03 -35.27
C SER A 115 18.61 -31.30 -34.34
N ALA A 116 18.84 -31.42 -33.04
CA ALA A 116 18.06 -30.76 -32.00
C ALA A 116 18.38 -29.25 -31.98
N ALA A 117 17.54 -28.46 -32.65
CA ALA A 117 17.43 -27.03 -32.42
C ALA A 117 16.06 -26.74 -31.79
N ARG A 118 16.06 -25.96 -30.71
CA ARG A 118 14.85 -25.45 -30.05
C ARG A 118 14.06 -24.57 -31.02
N GLY A 119 13.11 -25.17 -31.75
CA GLY A 119 12.16 -24.50 -32.61
C GLY A 119 10.81 -24.35 -31.93
N ARG A 120 10.42 -23.10 -31.64
CA ARG A 120 9.03 -22.70 -31.38
C ARG A 120 8.19 -23.10 -32.60
N VAL A 121 7.24 -24.02 -32.46
CA VAL A 121 6.28 -24.32 -33.53
C VAL A 121 5.19 -23.25 -33.49
N GLU A 122 5.44 -22.11 -34.14
CA GLU A 122 4.40 -21.17 -34.55
C GLU A 122 3.89 -21.61 -35.93
N ARG A 123 2.78 -22.37 -35.97
CA ARG A 123 1.87 -22.31 -37.11
C ARG A 123 0.78 -21.32 -36.76
N ARG A 124 1.04 -20.02 -36.95
CA ARG A 124 -0.03 -19.03 -37.05
C ARG A 124 -0.79 -19.31 -38.35
N VAL A 125 -2.08 -19.63 -38.23
CA VAL A 125 -3.00 -19.58 -39.37
C VAL A 125 -3.00 -18.13 -39.87
N ASP A 126 -2.84 -17.92 -41.18
CA ASP A 126 -2.97 -16.58 -41.76
C ASP A 126 -4.41 -16.10 -41.55
N THR A 127 -4.60 -15.14 -40.65
CA THR A 127 -5.92 -14.57 -40.34
C THR A 127 -6.41 -13.60 -41.42
N GLY A 128 -5.67 -13.45 -42.52
CA GLY A 128 -6.12 -12.76 -43.73
C GLY A 128 -6.37 -11.26 -43.55
N GLY A 129 -5.78 -10.64 -42.53
CA GLY A 129 -5.99 -9.22 -42.21
C GLY A 129 -7.31 -8.91 -41.50
N ALA A 130 -7.97 -9.90 -40.87
CA ALA A 130 -9.17 -9.67 -40.08
C ALA A 130 -8.92 -8.72 -38.89
N LEU A 131 -9.87 -7.83 -38.62
CA LEU A 131 -9.82 -6.87 -37.52
C LEU A 131 -10.20 -7.55 -36.19
N ALA A 132 -11.28 -8.31 -36.17
CA ALA A 132 -11.69 -9.12 -35.02
C ALA A 132 -12.58 -10.28 -35.49
N ALA A 133 -12.44 -11.47 -34.90
CA ALA A 133 -13.43 -12.53 -35.07
C ALA A 133 -14.68 -12.21 -34.25
N VAL A 134 -15.87 -12.50 -34.77
CA VAL A 134 -17.14 -12.26 -34.06
C VAL A 134 -17.78 -13.62 -33.79
N VAL A 135 -18.09 -13.90 -32.53
CA VAL A 135 -18.67 -15.18 -32.13
C VAL A 135 -19.97 -14.99 -31.37
N THR A 136 -20.99 -15.70 -31.82
CA THR A 136 -22.27 -15.84 -31.11
C THR A 136 -22.21 -17.10 -30.26
N VAL A 137 -22.42 -16.97 -28.96
CA VAL A 137 -22.47 -18.07 -28.00
C VAL A 137 -23.92 -18.49 -27.79
N THR A 138 -24.23 -19.76 -28.02
CA THR A 138 -25.59 -20.31 -27.91
C THR A 138 -25.60 -21.70 -27.23
N PHE A 139 -26.78 -22.14 -26.81
CA PHE A 139 -27.00 -23.49 -26.29
C PHE A 139 -28.17 -24.18 -27.00
N ASN A 140 -29.41 -23.82 -26.63
CA ASN A 140 -30.61 -24.53 -27.06
C ASN A 140 -31.83 -23.65 -27.34
N ARG A 141 -31.63 -22.38 -27.72
CA ARG A 141 -32.69 -21.39 -27.97
C ARG A 141 -32.77 -21.04 -29.46
N ALA A 142 -33.37 -21.91 -30.28
CA ALA A 142 -33.39 -21.77 -31.74
C ALA A 142 -34.02 -20.44 -32.22
N GLU A 143 -35.20 -20.08 -31.70
CA GLU A 143 -35.90 -18.83 -32.05
C GLU A 143 -35.08 -17.58 -31.68
N TYR A 144 -34.37 -17.63 -30.54
CA TYR A 144 -33.54 -16.51 -30.10
C TYR A 144 -32.35 -16.35 -31.03
N LEU A 145 -31.65 -17.46 -31.33
CA LEU A 145 -30.54 -17.48 -32.26
C LEU A 145 -30.97 -17.02 -33.66
N GLU A 146 -32.14 -17.44 -34.15
CA GLU A 146 -32.63 -17.03 -35.47
C GLU A 146 -32.84 -15.52 -35.55
N ARG A 147 -33.50 -14.92 -34.55
CA ARG A 147 -33.66 -13.47 -34.46
C ARG A 147 -32.30 -12.75 -34.38
N HIS A 148 -31.38 -13.24 -33.56
CA HIS A 148 -30.04 -12.68 -33.44
C HIS A 148 -29.31 -12.73 -34.77
N MET A 149 -29.35 -13.88 -35.45
CA MET A 149 -28.66 -14.09 -36.71
C MET A 149 -29.21 -13.19 -37.82
N ASN A 150 -30.53 -13.00 -37.89
CA ASN A 150 -31.14 -12.07 -38.83
C ASN A 150 -30.64 -10.64 -38.61
N SER A 151 -30.59 -10.18 -37.35
CA SER A 151 -30.03 -8.85 -37.01
C SER A 151 -28.54 -8.75 -37.32
N LEU A 152 -27.75 -9.78 -36.99
CA LEU A 152 -26.30 -9.81 -37.24
C LEU A 152 -25.97 -9.77 -38.73
N LEU A 153 -26.65 -10.57 -39.54
CA LEU A 153 -26.42 -10.62 -40.98
C LEU A 153 -26.92 -9.35 -41.67
N ASP A 154 -28.05 -8.79 -41.24
CA ASP A 154 -28.53 -7.49 -41.77
C ASP A 154 -27.47 -6.41 -41.59
N VAL A 155 -26.93 -6.24 -40.37
CA VAL A 155 -25.92 -5.21 -40.09
C VAL A 155 -24.57 -5.54 -40.74
N HIS A 156 -24.15 -6.81 -40.74
CA HIS A 156 -22.85 -7.23 -41.28
C HIS A 156 -22.77 -7.02 -42.79
N THR A 157 -23.84 -7.31 -43.52
CA THR A 157 -23.87 -7.26 -44.99
C THR A 157 -23.99 -5.84 -45.56
N ARG A 158 -24.26 -4.82 -44.73
CA ARG A 158 -24.30 -3.40 -45.14
C ARG A 158 -22.97 -2.92 -45.73
N ASP A 159 -21.86 -3.41 -45.20
CA ASP A 159 -20.52 -3.19 -45.78
C ASP A 159 -19.90 -4.53 -46.18
N ARG A 160 -19.66 -4.70 -47.49
CA ARG A 160 -19.03 -5.90 -48.05
C ARG A 160 -17.63 -6.17 -47.47
N SER A 161 -16.94 -5.14 -46.98
CA SER A 161 -15.62 -5.28 -46.34
C SER A 161 -15.68 -6.06 -45.03
N ASN A 162 -16.84 -6.05 -44.34
CA ASN A 162 -17.04 -6.75 -43.07
C ASN A 162 -16.83 -8.27 -43.20
N ARG A 163 -17.10 -8.85 -44.38
CA ARG A 163 -16.86 -10.28 -44.61
C ARG A 163 -15.39 -10.70 -44.41
N ARG A 164 -14.44 -9.78 -44.68
CA ARG A 164 -13.02 -10.00 -44.42
C ARG A 164 -12.59 -9.48 -43.05
N ARG A 165 -13.09 -8.30 -42.63
CA ARG A 165 -12.70 -7.65 -41.38
C ARG A 165 -13.25 -8.33 -40.14
N PHE A 166 -14.47 -8.88 -40.23
CA PHE A 166 -15.22 -9.50 -39.14
C PHE A 166 -15.76 -10.88 -39.52
N PRO A 167 -14.90 -11.92 -39.55
CA PRO A 167 -15.34 -13.29 -39.77
C PRO A 167 -16.31 -13.74 -38.67
N LEU A 168 -17.44 -14.35 -39.06
CA LEU A 168 -18.52 -14.72 -38.16
C LEU A 168 -18.44 -16.20 -37.73
N PHE A 169 -18.66 -16.44 -36.45
CA PHE A 169 -18.70 -17.76 -35.82
C PHE A 169 -19.98 -17.92 -34.99
N VAL A 170 -20.52 -19.13 -34.94
CA VAL A 170 -21.55 -19.52 -33.98
C VAL A 170 -21.01 -20.71 -33.20
N SER A 171 -20.93 -20.59 -31.88
CA SER A 171 -20.49 -21.66 -30.99
C SER A 171 -21.66 -22.17 -30.15
N GLN A 172 -21.98 -23.46 -30.29
CA GLN A 172 -23.07 -24.11 -29.57
C GLN A 172 -22.55 -25.07 -28.49
N ASP A 173 -23.06 -24.95 -27.26
CA ASP A 173 -22.81 -25.89 -26.15
C ASP A 173 -23.70 -27.14 -26.21
N GLY A 174 -23.24 -28.23 -25.59
CA GLY A 174 -24.01 -29.45 -25.34
C GLY A 174 -23.98 -30.53 -26.44
N ALA A 175 -24.29 -31.76 -26.04
CA ALA A 175 -24.50 -32.90 -26.95
C ALA A 175 -25.94 -32.90 -27.51
N PRO A 176 -26.21 -33.54 -28.67
CA PRO A 176 -27.52 -33.48 -29.34
C PRO A 176 -28.65 -34.01 -28.42
N PRO A 177 -29.70 -33.21 -28.17
CA PRO A 177 -30.90 -33.25 -29.01
C PRO A 177 -31.37 -31.87 -29.53
N HIS A 178 -30.54 -30.83 -29.41
CA HIS A 178 -30.85 -29.45 -29.82
C HIS A 178 -30.72 -29.22 -31.33
N GLY A 179 -31.35 -30.09 -32.13
CA GLY A 179 -31.29 -30.07 -33.60
C GLY A 179 -31.70 -28.72 -34.19
N ALA A 180 -32.83 -28.15 -33.73
CA ALA A 180 -33.33 -26.87 -34.24
C ALA A 180 -32.32 -25.72 -34.11
N THR A 181 -31.65 -25.57 -32.95
CA THR A 181 -30.64 -24.52 -32.75
C THR A 181 -29.42 -24.76 -33.64
N ARG A 182 -29.01 -26.02 -33.81
CA ARG A 182 -27.91 -26.39 -34.69
C ARG A 182 -28.22 -26.10 -36.16
N ASP A 183 -29.47 -26.34 -36.56
CA ASP A 183 -29.93 -26.11 -37.93
C ASP A 183 -29.94 -24.61 -38.25
N VAL A 184 -30.41 -23.78 -37.31
CA VAL A 184 -30.28 -22.31 -37.40
C VAL A 184 -28.80 -21.90 -37.48
N ALA A 185 -27.93 -22.43 -36.62
CA ALA A 185 -26.50 -22.11 -36.61
C ALA A 185 -25.78 -22.51 -37.92
N ARG A 186 -26.32 -23.49 -38.66
CA ARG A 186 -25.78 -24.00 -39.92
C ARG A 186 -26.50 -23.49 -41.16
N SER A 187 -27.53 -22.66 -41.02
CA SER A 187 -28.36 -22.16 -42.12
C SER A 187 -27.60 -21.28 -43.12
N HIS A 188 -26.47 -20.67 -42.72
CA HIS A 188 -25.67 -19.75 -43.55
C HIS A 188 -24.19 -20.17 -43.65
N PRO A 189 -23.88 -21.37 -44.18
CA PRO A 189 -22.52 -21.95 -44.12
C PRO A 189 -21.50 -21.21 -44.99
N ALA A 190 -21.95 -20.40 -45.95
CA ALA A 190 -21.07 -19.57 -46.79
C ALA A 190 -20.56 -18.29 -46.07
N GLN A 191 -21.18 -17.92 -44.94
CA GLN A 191 -20.90 -16.68 -44.21
C GLN A 191 -20.48 -16.93 -42.75
N ILE A 192 -20.87 -18.07 -42.17
CA ILE A 192 -20.69 -18.38 -40.75
C ILE A 192 -19.94 -19.70 -40.57
N THR A 193 -18.98 -19.69 -39.65
CA THR A 193 -18.31 -20.91 -39.19
C THR A 193 -18.98 -21.47 -37.94
N TYR A 194 -19.44 -22.72 -37.99
CA TYR A 194 -20.06 -23.41 -36.86
C TYR A 194 -19.02 -24.10 -35.97
N LEU A 195 -19.08 -23.86 -34.67
CA LEU A 195 -18.26 -24.49 -33.63
C LEU A 195 -19.14 -25.29 -32.68
N SER A 196 -18.75 -26.53 -32.37
CA SER A 196 -19.46 -27.39 -31.41
C SER A 196 -18.62 -27.56 -30.16
N HIS A 197 -19.18 -27.20 -29.01
CA HIS A 197 -18.58 -27.45 -27.71
C HIS A 197 -19.23 -28.66 -27.05
N GLN A 198 -18.42 -29.56 -26.50
CA GLN A 198 -18.88 -30.71 -25.72
C GLN A 198 -18.10 -30.79 -24.41
N GLN A 199 -18.82 -30.77 -23.29
CA GLN A 199 -18.22 -30.93 -21.97
C GLN A 199 -17.69 -32.35 -21.79
N ARG A 200 -16.40 -32.46 -21.45
CA ARG A 200 -15.73 -33.75 -21.22
C ARG A 200 -16.05 -34.36 -19.85
N ALA A 201 -16.46 -33.54 -18.88
CA ALA A 201 -16.80 -33.97 -17.53
C ALA A 201 -17.87 -33.05 -16.91
N ALA A 202 -18.65 -33.57 -15.97
CA ALA A 202 -19.62 -32.76 -15.24
C ALA A 202 -18.89 -31.68 -14.40
N PRO A 203 -19.40 -30.43 -14.36
CA PRO A 203 -18.77 -29.37 -13.59
C PRO A 203 -18.79 -29.69 -12.09
N MET A 204 -17.63 -29.54 -11.45
CA MET A 204 -17.48 -29.71 -10.01
C MET A 204 -17.87 -28.39 -9.33
N VAL A 205 -19.04 -28.37 -8.68
CA VAL A 205 -19.57 -27.16 -8.04
C VAL A 205 -18.97 -27.02 -6.64
N ALA A 206 -18.49 -25.83 -6.28
CA ALA A 206 -17.86 -25.58 -4.99
C ALA A 206 -18.85 -25.59 -3.81
N ASP A 207 -20.10 -25.20 -4.05
CA ASP A 207 -21.21 -25.18 -3.08
C ASP A 207 -22.47 -25.78 -3.72
N SER A 208 -23.15 -26.69 -3.02
CA SER A 208 -24.38 -27.33 -3.50
C SER A 208 -25.55 -26.35 -3.74
N ARG A 209 -25.44 -25.11 -3.25
CA ARG A 209 -26.41 -24.02 -3.49
C ARG A 209 -26.19 -23.27 -4.81
N GLU A 210 -25.02 -23.41 -5.44
CA GLU A 210 -24.69 -22.72 -6.68
C GLU A 210 -25.30 -23.42 -7.90
N ARG A 211 -25.67 -22.63 -8.93
CA ARG A 211 -26.29 -23.20 -10.14
C ARG A 211 -25.22 -23.75 -11.07
N THR A 212 -25.27 -25.06 -11.30
CA THR A 212 -24.41 -25.81 -12.24
C THR A 212 -24.31 -25.16 -13.62
N ALA A 213 -25.37 -24.51 -14.09
CA ALA A 213 -25.41 -23.82 -15.38
C ALA A 213 -24.32 -22.73 -15.53
N TYR A 214 -23.97 -21.99 -14.47
CA TYR A 214 -22.92 -20.95 -14.57
C TYR A 214 -21.52 -21.53 -14.78
N TYR A 215 -21.29 -22.76 -14.32
CA TYR A 215 -20.04 -23.47 -14.56
C TYR A 215 -19.95 -23.97 -16.01
N ARG A 216 -21.07 -24.43 -16.55
CA ARG A 216 -21.18 -24.83 -17.97
C ARG A 216 -20.89 -23.66 -18.92
N ILE A 217 -21.47 -22.50 -18.62
CA ILE A 217 -21.25 -21.27 -19.38
C ILE A 217 -19.78 -20.86 -19.33
N ALA A 218 -19.14 -20.89 -18.16
CA ALA A 218 -17.74 -20.53 -18.03
C ALA A 218 -16.81 -21.45 -18.84
N ASP A 219 -17.08 -22.76 -18.87
CA ASP A 219 -16.34 -23.71 -19.70
C ASP A 219 -16.54 -23.46 -21.20
N HIS A 220 -17.77 -23.17 -21.63
CA HIS A 220 -18.07 -22.86 -23.03
C HIS A 220 -17.37 -21.57 -23.50
N TYR A 221 -17.39 -20.51 -22.69
CA TYR A 221 -16.63 -19.29 -22.97
C TYR A 221 -15.12 -19.57 -23.05
N ARG A 222 -14.58 -20.43 -22.17
CA ARG A 222 -13.18 -20.87 -22.22
C ARG A 222 -12.87 -21.57 -23.55
N PHE A 223 -13.74 -22.47 -24.01
CA PHE A 223 -13.59 -23.16 -25.28
C PHE A 223 -13.57 -22.19 -26.46
N VAL A 224 -14.49 -21.23 -26.49
CA VAL A 224 -14.56 -20.19 -27.53
C VAL A 224 -13.25 -19.41 -27.59
N MET A 225 -12.77 -18.93 -26.44
CA MET A 225 -11.52 -18.18 -26.33
C MET A 225 -10.32 -18.96 -26.83
N ARG A 226 -10.14 -20.19 -26.35
CA ARG A 226 -9.03 -21.07 -26.78
C ARG A 226 -9.08 -21.34 -28.28
N THR A 227 -10.27 -21.55 -28.82
CA THR A 227 -10.43 -21.86 -30.24
C THR A 227 -10.06 -20.66 -31.10
N LEU A 228 -10.59 -19.48 -30.81
CA LEU A 228 -10.39 -18.29 -31.63
C LEU A 228 -8.99 -17.69 -31.45
N PHE A 229 -8.47 -17.63 -30.23
CA PHE A 229 -7.15 -17.09 -29.94
C PHE A 229 -6.03 -18.12 -30.15
N ASP A 230 -6.11 -19.28 -29.51
CA ASP A 230 -4.98 -20.23 -29.51
C ASP A 230 -4.93 -21.06 -30.80
N CYS A 231 -6.08 -21.44 -31.36
CA CYS A 231 -6.13 -22.30 -32.55
C CYS A 231 -6.20 -21.51 -33.87
N PHE A 232 -7.08 -20.50 -33.96
CA PHE A 232 -7.21 -19.68 -35.17
C PHE A 232 -6.31 -18.44 -35.19
N GLY A 233 -5.73 -18.04 -34.05
CA GLY A 233 -4.71 -16.98 -34.01
C GLY A 233 -5.23 -15.55 -34.21
N TYR A 234 -6.52 -15.30 -33.99
CA TYR A 234 -7.08 -13.94 -34.09
C TYR A 234 -6.46 -13.01 -33.04
N SER A 235 -6.24 -11.74 -33.38
CA SER A 235 -5.70 -10.74 -32.43
C SER A 235 -6.78 -10.17 -31.50
N ARG A 236 -8.03 -10.15 -31.96
CA ARG A 236 -9.20 -9.66 -31.22
C ARG A 236 -10.41 -10.56 -31.48
N VAL A 237 -11.26 -10.66 -30.48
CA VAL A 237 -12.53 -11.39 -30.55
C VAL A 237 -13.64 -10.50 -30.00
N ILE A 238 -14.76 -10.44 -30.69
CA ILE A 238 -16.03 -9.85 -30.25
C ILE A 238 -16.96 -10.99 -29.88
N ILE A 239 -17.49 -10.98 -28.66
CA ILE A 239 -18.43 -12.00 -28.19
C ILE A 239 -19.83 -11.43 -28.11
N LEU A 240 -20.79 -12.17 -28.65
CA LEU A 240 -22.23 -11.92 -28.62
C LEU A 240 -22.95 -13.12 -28.00
N GLU A 241 -24.10 -12.86 -27.39
CA GLU A 241 -25.03 -13.90 -26.94
C GLU A 241 -26.18 -14.01 -27.94
N ASP A 242 -26.84 -15.17 -27.98
CA ASP A 242 -27.93 -15.48 -28.92
C ASP A 242 -29.25 -14.73 -28.66
N ASP A 243 -29.29 -13.83 -27.66
CA ASP A 243 -30.44 -12.98 -27.34
C ASP A 243 -30.19 -11.48 -27.54
N MET A 244 -29.35 -11.14 -28.53
CA MET A 244 -28.99 -9.75 -28.84
C MET A 244 -29.47 -9.28 -30.22
N GLU A 245 -29.92 -8.02 -30.33
CA GLU A 245 -30.03 -7.28 -31.60
C GLU A 245 -28.89 -6.26 -31.70
N LEU A 246 -28.51 -5.91 -32.92
CA LEU A 246 -27.34 -5.07 -33.21
C LEU A 246 -27.75 -3.74 -33.83
N ALA A 247 -27.08 -2.67 -33.40
CA ALA A 247 -27.26 -1.34 -33.97
C ALA A 247 -26.65 -1.23 -35.38
N PRO A 248 -27.16 -0.34 -36.26
CA PRO A 248 -26.61 -0.08 -37.59
C PRO A 248 -25.09 0.15 -37.63
N ASP A 249 -24.57 0.87 -36.64
CA ASP A 249 -23.18 1.30 -36.54
C ASP A 249 -22.25 0.28 -35.84
N PHE A 250 -22.74 -0.91 -35.50
CA PHE A 250 -22.04 -1.86 -34.61
C PHE A 250 -20.61 -2.20 -35.05
N PHE A 251 -20.40 -2.52 -36.33
CA PHE A 251 -19.08 -2.86 -36.85
C PHE A 251 -18.17 -1.64 -36.97
N GLY A 252 -18.73 -0.48 -37.34
CA GLY A 252 -18.02 0.80 -37.35
C GLY A 252 -17.51 1.18 -35.96
N TYR A 253 -18.36 1.02 -34.93
CA TYR A 253 -18.03 1.26 -33.53
C TYR A 253 -16.84 0.42 -33.04
N PHE A 254 -16.86 -0.90 -33.29
CA PHE A 254 -15.76 -1.78 -32.90
C PHE A 254 -14.50 -1.56 -33.73
N ALA A 255 -14.63 -1.24 -35.02
CA ALA A 255 -13.50 -0.90 -35.87
C ALA A 255 -12.77 0.35 -35.38
N ALA A 256 -13.51 1.41 -35.03
CA ALA A 256 -12.94 2.68 -34.60
C ALA A 256 -12.30 2.61 -33.20
N THR A 257 -12.83 1.76 -32.32
CA THR A 257 -12.32 1.59 -30.95
C THR A 257 -11.22 0.54 -30.82
N ALA A 258 -11.02 -0.33 -31.81
CA ALA A 258 -9.98 -1.36 -31.79
C ALA A 258 -8.56 -0.79 -31.59
N PRO A 259 -8.11 0.27 -32.30
CA PRO A 259 -6.77 0.82 -32.10
C PRO A 259 -6.54 1.35 -30.67
N LEU A 260 -7.58 1.90 -30.04
CA LEU A 260 -7.50 2.35 -28.64
C LEU A 260 -7.30 1.16 -27.69
N LEU A 261 -8.03 0.06 -27.94
CA LEU A 261 -7.91 -1.15 -27.14
C LEU A 261 -6.51 -1.79 -27.23
N ASP A 262 -5.83 -1.68 -28.38
CA ASP A 262 -4.47 -2.21 -28.53
C ASP A 262 -3.40 -1.31 -27.92
N ALA A 263 -3.58 0.01 -28.03
CA ALA A 263 -2.59 0.99 -27.61
C ALA A 263 -2.63 1.26 -26.09
N ASP A 264 -3.80 1.09 -25.46
CA ASP A 264 -4.01 1.43 -24.06
C ASP A 264 -4.17 0.22 -23.14
N ASP A 265 -3.08 -0.16 -22.47
CA ASP A 265 -3.01 -1.23 -21.47
C ASP A 265 -3.92 -1.02 -20.25
N SER A 266 -4.46 0.18 -20.06
CA SER A 266 -5.46 0.45 -19.04
C SER A 266 -6.87 0.02 -19.44
N LEU A 267 -7.07 -0.50 -20.65
CA LEU A 267 -8.35 -1.03 -21.08
C LEU A 267 -8.43 -2.55 -20.90
N LEU A 268 -9.56 -3.02 -20.36
CA LEU A 268 -9.91 -4.44 -20.25
C LEU A 268 -10.61 -4.89 -21.53
N CYS A 269 -11.62 -4.14 -21.96
CA CYS A 269 -12.38 -4.46 -23.17
C CYS A 269 -13.06 -3.21 -23.72
N VAL A 270 -13.62 -3.33 -24.93
CA VAL A 270 -14.65 -2.43 -25.43
C VAL A 270 -15.97 -3.19 -25.37
N SER A 271 -17.00 -2.62 -24.76
CA SER A 271 -18.34 -3.20 -24.71
C SER A 271 -19.30 -2.34 -25.54
N SER A 272 -20.27 -2.97 -26.17
CA SER A 272 -21.40 -2.34 -26.87
C SER A 272 -22.56 -2.03 -25.91
N TRP A 273 -22.41 -2.34 -24.62
CA TRP A 273 -23.47 -2.31 -23.63
C TRP A 273 -23.25 -1.24 -22.56
N ASN A 274 -24.35 -0.62 -22.13
CA ASN A 274 -24.44 0.24 -20.96
C ASN A 274 -25.54 -0.29 -20.02
N ASP A 275 -25.17 -0.67 -18.80
CA ASP A 275 -26.11 -1.13 -17.76
C ASP A 275 -27.18 -0.08 -17.41
N HIS A 276 -26.90 1.20 -17.67
CA HIS A 276 -27.82 2.32 -17.53
C HIS A 276 -28.28 2.88 -18.88
N GLY A 277 -28.34 2.02 -19.90
CA GLY A 277 -28.70 2.35 -21.27
C GLY A 277 -30.20 2.62 -21.50
N GLN A 278 -31.00 2.78 -20.45
CA GLN A 278 -32.45 2.94 -20.57
C GLN A 278 -32.77 4.23 -21.33
N ALA A 279 -33.80 4.24 -22.17
CA ALA A 279 -34.14 5.38 -23.02
C ALA A 279 -34.31 6.71 -22.24
N ALA A 280 -34.76 6.62 -20.98
CA ALA A 280 -34.91 7.78 -20.09
C ALA A 280 -33.57 8.33 -19.55
N LEU A 281 -32.49 7.54 -19.60
CA LEU A 281 -31.20 7.79 -18.95
C LEU A 281 -30.04 8.12 -19.90
N VAL A 282 -30.29 8.08 -21.21
CA VAL A 282 -29.27 8.28 -22.25
C VAL A 282 -29.76 9.25 -23.31
N ARG A 283 -28.82 9.92 -24.00
CA ARG A 283 -29.18 10.93 -25.00
C ARG A 283 -28.27 10.96 -26.21
N ASP A 284 -26.96 10.89 -26.01
CA ASP A 284 -25.99 11.08 -27.10
C ASP A 284 -25.50 9.75 -27.65
N ALA A 285 -25.93 9.43 -28.88
CA ALA A 285 -25.50 8.23 -29.58
C ALA A 285 -24.00 8.27 -29.95
N THR A 286 -23.35 9.41 -30.04
CA THR A 286 -21.91 9.51 -30.40
C THR A 286 -20.99 9.44 -29.19
N ARG A 287 -21.53 9.58 -27.97
CA ARG A 287 -20.75 9.65 -26.74
C ARG A 287 -20.31 8.27 -26.25
N LEU A 288 -19.01 8.13 -25.99
CA LEU A 288 -18.40 6.98 -25.34
C LEU A 288 -17.83 7.37 -23.98
N LEU A 289 -17.77 6.40 -23.08
CA LEU A 289 -17.35 6.58 -21.70
C LEU A 289 -16.41 5.46 -21.29
N ARG A 290 -15.45 5.77 -20.42
CA ARG A 290 -14.72 4.76 -19.66
C ARG A 290 -15.54 4.35 -18.44
N SER A 291 -15.45 3.08 -18.08
CA SER A 291 -16.13 2.49 -16.92
C SER A 291 -15.16 1.56 -16.18
N ASP A 292 -15.09 1.66 -14.86
CA ASP A 292 -14.37 0.70 -14.02
C ASP A 292 -15.14 -0.63 -13.92
N PHE A 293 -16.45 -0.60 -14.18
CA PHE A 293 -17.28 -1.80 -14.19
C PHE A 293 -17.21 -2.51 -15.54
N PHE A 294 -17.04 -3.84 -15.54
CA PHE A 294 -17.13 -4.69 -16.72
C PHE A 294 -18.62 -4.99 -17.03
N PRO A 295 -19.19 -4.46 -18.13
CA PRO A 295 -20.63 -4.59 -18.40
C PRO A 295 -21.04 -6.04 -18.71
N GLY A 296 -20.23 -6.75 -19.49
CA GLY A 296 -20.39 -8.18 -19.75
C GLY A 296 -21.21 -8.56 -20.98
N LEU A 297 -21.77 -7.60 -21.72
CA LEU A 297 -22.56 -7.86 -22.93
C LEU A 297 -21.92 -7.22 -24.17
N GLY A 298 -21.97 -7.96 -25.28
CA GLY A 298 -21.46 -7.58 -26.59
C GLY A 298 -20.10 -6.89 -26.54
N TRP A 299 -19.01 -7.63 -26.35
CA TRP A 299 -17.73 -7.03 -25.96
C TRP A 299 -16.53 -7.62 -26.71
N MET A 300 -15.53 -6.77 -26.93
CA MET A 300 -14.29 -7.06 -27.64
C MET A 300 -13.11 -7.10 -26.68
N LEU A 301 -12.30 -8.15 -26.79
CA LEU A 301 -11.04 -8.32 -26.07
C LEU A 301 -9.88 -8.69 -26.99
N THR A 302 -8.66 -8.55 -26.50
CA THR A 302 -7.43 -8.85 -27.24
C THR A 302 -6.86 -10.21 -26.86
N ALA A 303 -6.08 -10.80 -27.77
CA ALA A 303 -5.31 -12.03 -27.53
C ALA A 303 -4.34 -11.86 -26.35
N ARG A 304 -3.77 -10.65 -26.20
CA ARG A 304 -2.90 -10.30 -25.09
C ARG A 304 -3.61 -10.39 -23.73
N LEU A 305 -4.85 -9.91 -23.65
CA LEU A 305 -5.64 -10.08 -22.42
C LEU A 305 -5.95 -11.56 -22.21
N TRP A 306 -6.32 -12.29 -23.25
CA TRP A 306 -6.58 -13.73 -23.15
C TRP A 306 -5.36 -14.51 -22.63
N ASP A 307 -4.16 -14.21 -23.14
CA ASP A 307 -2.89 -14.81 -22.67
C ASP A 307 -2.70 -14.65 -21.15
N GLU A 308 -3.15 -13.53 -20.58
CA GLU A 308 -3.10 -13.26 -19.14
C GLU A 308 -4.15 -14.06 -18.35
N LEU A 309 -5.33 -14.27 -18.94
CA LEU A 309 -6.51 -14.84 -18.27
C LEU A 309 -6.60 -16.37 -18.39
N ARG A 310 -6.12 -16.97 -19.49
CA ARG A 310 -6.40 -18.38 -19.87
C ARG A 310 -6.05 -19.42 -18.81
N ASP A 311 -4.97 -19.19 -18.07
CA ASP A 311 -4.46 -20.13 -17.06
C ASP A 311 -5.17 -19.95 -15.71
N LYS A 312 -5.86 -18.82 -15.53
CA LYS A 312 -6.60 -18.45 -14.31
C LYS A 312 -8.11 -18.48 -14.51
N TRP A 313 -8.58 -18.80 -15.72
CA TRP A 313 -9.99 -18.77 -16.07
C TRP A 313 -10.81 -19.60 -15.06
N PRO A 314 -11.87 -19.03 -14.47
CA PRO A 314 -12.57 -19.65 -13.36
C PRO A 314 -13.43 -20.81 -13.85
N GLN A 315 -13.80 -21.70 -12.92
CA GLN A 315 -14.70 -22.82 -13.23
C GLN A 315 -16.15 -22.39 -13.43
N GLY A 316 -16.56 -21.25 -12.86
CA GLY A 316 -17.92 -20.70 -12.96
C GLY A 316 -17.91 -19.19 -12.73
N TYR A 317 -19.04 -18.52 -12.99
CA TYR A 317 -19.23 -17.07 -12.72
C TYR A 317 -18.12 -16.19 -13.32
N TRP A 318 -17.76 -16.46 -14.58
CA TRP A 318 -16.62 -15.83 -15.24
C TRP A 318 -16.76 -14.31 -15.39
N ASP A 319 -17.98 -13.82 -15.58
CA ASP A 319 -18.30 -12.40 -15.74
C ASP A 319 -18.09 -11.64 -14.41
N ASP A 320 -18.58 -12.21 -13.31
CA ASP A 320 -18.34 -11.69 -11.96
C ASP A 320 -16.86 -11.76 -11.58
N TRP A 321 -16.17 -12.83 -11.96
CA TRP A 321 -14.73 -12.96 -11.78
C TRP A 321 -13.94 -11.85 -12.50
N LEU A 322 -14.31 -11.50 -13.73
CA LEU A 322 -13.70 -10.38 -14.47
C LEU A 322 -13.94 -9.02 -13.81
N ARG A 323 -15.01 -8.86 -13.03
CA ARG A 323 -15.32 -7.62 -12.29
C ARG A 323 -14.47 -7.44 -11.02
N LEU A 324 -13.84 -8.51 -10.53
CA LEU A 324 -13.01 -8.44 -9.32
C LEU A 324 -11.76 -7.59 -9.56
N GLY A 325 -11.46 -6.68 -8.63
CA GLY A 325 -10.40 -5.69 -8.77
C GLY A 325 -9.01 -6.31 -8.94
N HIS A 326 -8.77 -7.50 -8.39
CA HIS A 326 -7.51 -8.23 -8.56
C HIS A 326 -7.36 -8.88 -9.95
N VAL A 327 -8.46 -9.16 -10.65
CA VAL A 327 -8.48 -9.67 -12.04
C VAL A 327 -8.44 -8.49 -13.01
N ARG A 328 -9.30 -7.49 -12.78
CA ARG A 328 -9.38 -6.28 -13.58
C ARG A 328 -8.10 -5.44 -13.52
N ARG A 329 -7.38 -5.42 -12.38
CA ARG A 329 -6.12 -4.67 -12.18
C ARG A 329 -6.25 -3.17 -12.47
N GLU A 330 -7.34 -2.56 -12.00
CA GLU A 330 -7.69 -1.15 -12.27
C GLU A 330 -7.88 -0.80 -13.76
N ARG A 331 -7.95 -1.80 -14.66
CA ARG A 331 -8.33 -1.58 -16.05
C ARG A 331 -9.78 -1.17 -16.18
N GLN A 332 -10.09 -0.47 -17.26
CA GLN A 332 -11.39 0.14 -17.52
C GLN A 332 -11.96 -0.43 -18.81
N CYS A 333 -13.26 -0.38 -18.98
CA CYS A 333 -13.91 -0.73 -20.23
C CYS A 333 -14.30 0.56 -20.95
N ILE A 334 -14.18 0.59 -22.28
CA ILE A 334 -14.93 1.57 -23.06
C ILE A 334 -16.33 1.03 -23.24
N ARG A 335 -17.33 1.88 -23.04
CA ARG A 335 -18.74 1.59 -23.33
C ARG A 335 -19.40 2.79 -24.00
N PRO A 336 -20.47 2.58 -24.77
CA PRO A 336 -21.25 3.70 -25.27
C PRO A 336 -22.15 4.29 -24.18
N GLU A 337 -22.67 5.49 -24.43
CA GLU A 337 -23.78 6.02 -23.66
C GLU A 337 -25.09 5.30 -24.05
N VAL A 338 -25.46 5.30 -25.33
CA VAL A 338 -26.61 4.54 -25.87
C VAL A 338 -26.15 3.13 -26.27
N CYS A 339 -26.87 2.05 -25.98
CA CYS A 339 -26.37 0.71 -26.30
C CYS A 339 -26.29 0.45 -27.82
N ARG A 340 -25.31 -0.37 -28.22
CA ARG A 340 -25.11 -0.89 -29.60
C ARG A 340 -25.60 -2.31 -29.76
N THR A 341 -25.98 -2.91 -28.63
CA THR A 341 -26.70 -4.17 -28.56
C THR A 341 -27.95 -4.01 -27.70
N TYR A 342 -29.02 -4.71 -28.06
CA TYR A 342 -30.24 -4.80 -27.25
C TYR A 342 -30.48 -6.24 -26.85
N ASN A 343 -30.69 -6.50 -25.56
CA ASN A 343 -30.90 -7.85 -25.05
C ASN A 343 -32.39 -8.13 -24.85
N TYR A 344 -32.93 -9.13 -25.55
CA TYR A 344 -34.33 -9.57 -25.46
C TYR A 344 -34.50 -10.90 -24.68
N GLY A 345 -33.47 -11.27 -23.90
CA GLY A 345 -33.37 -12.55 -23.20
C GLY A 345 -34.29 -12.70 -22.00
N GLU A 346 -35.55 -13.07 -22.21
CA GLU A 346 -36.51 -13.32 -21.12
C GLU A 346 -36.40 -14.72 -20.53
N ARG A 347 -35.95 -15.71 -21.31
CA ARG A 347 -35.84 -17.12 -20.91
C ARG A 347 -34.38 -17.56 -20.91
N GLY A 348 -33.90 -18.12 -19.81
CA GLY A 348 -32.52 -18.58 -19.66
C GLY A 348 -32.16 -18.98 -18.23
N THR A 349 -30.86 -19.10 -17.93
CA THR A 349 -30.35 -19.53 -16.62
C THR A 349 -30.80 -18.63 -15.46
N SER A 350 -31.01 -17.34 -15.71
CA SER A 350 -31.51 -16.36 -14.74
C SER A 350 -33.04 -16.31 -14.64
N GLN A 351 -33.78 -17.02 -15.51
CA GLN A 351 -35.26 -17.00 -15.59
C GLN A 351 -35.83 -15.57 -15.73
N GLY A 352 -35.15 -14.69 -16.49
CA GLY A 352 -35.63 -13.34 -16.76
C GLY A 352 -35.62 -12.40 -15.54
N GLN A 353 -34.89 -12.76 -14.48
CA GLN A 353 -34.82 -11.96 -13.26
C GLN A 353 -34.38 -10.52 -13.59
N PHE A 354 -35.22 -9.55 -13.21
CA PHE A 354 -35.05 -8.12 -13.47
C PHE A 354 -35.13 -7.66 -14.94
N TYR A 355 -35.43 -8.54 -15.90
CA TYR A 355 -35.52 -8.19 -17.33
C TYR A 355 -36.46 -7.01 -17.59
N ARG A 356 -37.73 -7.13 -17.17
CA ARG A 356 -38.75 -6.07 -17.36
C ARG A 356 -38.37 -4.75 -16.70
N ARG A 357 -37.61 -4.80 -15.61
CA ARG A 357 -37.23 -3.61 -14.84
C ARG A 357 -36.04 -2.89 -15.45
N TYR A 358 -35.02 -3.61 -15.91
CA TYR A 358 -33.75 -3.00 -16.29
C TYR A 358 -33.29 -3.25 -17.73
N LEU A 359 -33.64 -4.39 -18.34
CA LEU A 359 -33.18 -4.77 -19.69
C LEU A 359 -34.17 -4.33 -20.78
N GLN A 360 -35.47 -4.59 -20.59
CA GLN A 360 -36.52 -4.19 -21.53
C GLN A 360 -36.51 -2.68 -21.87
N PRO A 361 -36.24 -1.76 -20.93
CA PRO A 361 -36.24 -0.32 -21.24
C PRO A 361 -34.95 0.19 -21.91
N ILE A 362 -33.95 -0.67 -22.14
CA ILE A 362 -32.69 -0.30 -22.79
C ILE A 362 -32.94 0.18 -24.22
N ARG A 363 -32.33 1.31 -24.58
CA ARG A 363 -32.42 1.85 -25.94
C ARG A 363 -31.32 1.26 -26.82
N LEU A 364 -31.73 0.61 -27.91
CA LEU A 364 -30.84 0.31 -29.04
C LEU A 364 -30.58 1.60 -29.84
N ASN A 365 -29.32 1.83 -30.21
CA ASN A 365 -28.98 2.91 -31.13
C ASN A 365 -29.58 2.64 -32.52
N ASP A 366 -30.31 3.63 -33.02
CA ASP A 366 -30.99 3.62 -34.33
C ASP A 366 -30.25 4.46 -35.38
N LEU A 367 -29.18 5.16 -35.00
CA LEU A 367 -28.38 6.02 -35.87
C LEU A 367 -27.15 5.29 -36.43
N ASP A 368 -26.89 5.45 -37.71
CA ASP A 368 -25.64 4.99 -38.33
C ASP A 368 -24.55 6.07 -38.16
N VAL A 369 -23.74 5.93 -37.12
CA VAL A 369 -22.71 6.92 -36.75
C VAL A 369 -21.45 6.71 -37.59
N ASP A 370 -21.03 7.75 -38.31
CA ASP A 370 -19.75 7.76 -39.04
C ASP A 370 -18.57 7.95 -38.05
N TRP A 371 -18.08 6.84 -37.51
CA TRP A 371 -17.01 6.80 -36.51
C TRP A 371 -15.66 7.29 -37.04
N GLU A 372 -15.44 7.36 -38.35
CA GLU A 372 -14.19 7.90 -38.91
C GLU A 372 -14.09 9.42 -38.69
N ARG A 373 -15.21 10.10 -38.51
CA ARG A 373 -15.29 11.55 -38.25
C ARG A 373 -15.36 11.92 -36.78
N VAL A 374 -15.51 10.94 -35.88
CA VAL A 374 -15.60 11.18 -34.44
C VAL A 374 -14.20 11.16 -33.83
N ASP A 375 -13.79 12.27 -33.21
CA ASP A 375 -12.55 12.31 -32.43
C ASP A 375 -12.69 11.44 -31.17
N LEU A 376 -11.95 10.33 -31.11
CA LEU A 376 -11.93 9.42 -29.96
C LEU A 376 -10.73 9.66 -29.03
N SER A 377 -9.85 10.62 -29.31
CA SER A 377 -8.67 10.89 -28.48
C SER A 377 -9.01 11.37 -27.06
N TYR A 378 -10.22 11.90 -26.84
CA TYR A 378 -10.72 12.20 -25.49
C TYR A 378 -10.88 10.94 -24.62
N LEU A 379 -10.94 9.76 -25.21
CA LEU A 379 -10.99 8.49 -24.49
C LEU A 379 -9.62 8.03 -24.04
N GLU A 380 -8.51 8.67 -24.38
CA GLU A 380 -7.21 8.33 -23.81
C GLU A 380 -7.21 8.50 -22.29
N LYS A 381 -6.59 7.57 -21.54
CA LYS A 381 -6.70 7.50 -20.07
C LYS A 381 -6.53 8.85 -19.37
N ARG A 382 -5.47 9.60 -19.72
CA ARG A 382 -5.15 10.89 -19.07
C ARG A 382 -6.12 11.99 -19.47
N ARG A 383 -6.45 12.09 -20.76
CA ARG A 383 -7.36 13.11 -21.28
C ARG A 383 -8.78 12.89 -20.77
N PHE A 384 -9.27 11.65 -20.84
CA PHE A 384 -10.56 11.27 -20.29
C PHE A 384 -10.65 11.61 -18.81
N ALA A 385 -9.65 11.23 -18.00
CA ALA A 385 -9.64 11.53 -16.57
C ALA A 385 -9.70 13.04 -16.30
N SER A 386 -8.89 13.83 -17.00
CA SER A 386 -8.86 15.29 -16.83
C SER A 386 -10.19 15.95 -17.22
N ASP A 387 -10.72 15.63 -18.40
CA ASP A 387 -11.96 16.23 -18.89
C ASP A 387 -13.18 15.77 -18.07
N PHE A 388 -13.20 14.50 -17.64
CA PHE A 388 -14.26 13.97 -16.78
C PHE A 388 -14.26 14.67 -15.41
N MET A 389 -13.11 14.84 -14.79
CA MET A 389 -13.00 15.54 -13.49
C MET A 389 -13.32 17.04 -13.63
N ARG A 390 -12.96 17.68 -14.74
CA ARG A 390 -13.34 19.06 -15.04
C ARG A 390 -14.86 19.22 -15.15
N ALA A 391 -15.51 18.32 -15.89
CA ALA A 391 -16.97 18.30 -16.01
C ALA A 391 -17.66 18.05 -14.65
N LEU A 392 -17.15 17.10 -13.87
CA LEU A 392 -17.64 16.81 -12.52
C LEU A 392 -17.51 18.02 -11.58
N GLY A 393 -16.38 18.74 -11.64
CA GLY A 393 -16.13 19.94 -10.84
C GLY A 393 -16.98 21.14 -11.25
N ALA A 394 -17.37 21.23 -12.52
CA ALA A 394 -18.25 22.28 -13.05
C ALA A 394 -19.75 22.02 -12.81
N ALA A 395 -20.12 20.76 -12.50
CA ALA A 395 -21.52 20.37 -12.28
C ALA A 395 -22.14 21.03 -11.04
N ARG A 396 -23.39 21.48 -11.16
CA ARG A 396 -24.10 22.19 -10.10
C ARG A 396 -24.55 21.22 -9.00
N PRO A 397 -24.18 21.42 -7.72
CA PRO A 397 -24.60 20.54 -6.64
C PRO A 397 -26.13 20.50 -6.48
N ALA A 398 -26.71 19.29 -6.49
CA ALA A 398 -28.10 19.04 -6.18
C ALA A 398 -28.22 18.44 -4.77
N ARG A 399 -29.17 18.95 -3.97
CA ARG A 399 -29.34 18.54 -2.57
C ARG A 399 -29.97 17.16 -2.41
N ASN A 400 -30.78 16.75 -3.37
CA ASN A 400 -31.50 15.47 -3.36
C ASN A 400 -31.88 15.08 -4.81
N PRO A 401 -32.29 13.82 -5.04
CA PRO A 401 -32.63 13.34 -6.38
C PRO A 401 -33.72 14.15 -7.10
N HIS A 402 -34.73 14.66 -6.39
CA HIS A 402 -35.77 15.53 -6.98
C HIS A 402 -35.18 16.83 -7.53
N ALA A 403 -34.28 17.49 -6.78
CA ALA A 403 -33.62 18.70 -7.23
C ALA A 403 -32.72 18.45 -8.45
N ALA A 404 -32.08 17.29 -8.53
CA ALA A 404 -31.30 16.90 -9.71
C ALA A 404 -32.17 16.64 -10.95
N GLN A 405 -33.38 16.09 -10.79
CA GLN A 405 -34.31 15.92 -11.90
C GLN A 405 -34.78 17.26 -12.50
N MET A 406 -34.90 18.29 -11.67
CA MET A 406 -35.34 19.63 -12.09
C MET A 406 -34.19 20.50 -12.61
N ALA A 407 -32.95 20.00 -12.61
CA ALA A 407 -31.80 20.77 -13.04
C ALA A 407 -31.82 21.04 -14.56
N VAL A 408 -31.18 22.14 -14.96
CA VAL A 408 -30.88 22.45 -16.35
C VAL A 408 -29.36 22.47 -16.50
N GLY A 409 -28.81 21.61 -17.37
CA GLY A 409 -27.38 21.40 -17.50
C GLY A 409 -26.82 20.34 -16.56
N ASP A 410 -25.52 20.42 -16.24
CA ASP A 410 -24.83 19.44 -15.41
C ASP A 410 -25.21 19.58 -13.92
N ALA A 411 -25.68 18.48 -13.32
CA ALA A 411 -26.06 18.39 -11.91
C ALA A 411 -25.21 17.34 -11.17
N LEU A 412 -24.86 17.60 -9.92
CA LEU A 412 -24.04 16.72 -9.08
C LEU A 412 -24.84 16.26 -7.86
N LEU A 413 -25.17 14.97 -7.83
CA LEU A 413 -25.68 14.28 -6.64
C LEU A 413 -24.55 13.57 -5.93
N ARG A 414 -24.51 13.70 -4.61
CA ARG A 414 -23.53 13.02 -3.77
C ARG A 414 -24.17 11.90 -2.97
N TYR A 415 -23.52 10.75 -2.93
CA TYR A 415 -23.92 9.63 -2.07
C TYR A 415 -22.86 9.36 -1.00
N THR A 416 -23.29 9.05 0.22
CA THR A 416 -22.40 8.90 1.39
C THR A 416 -22.13 7.46 1.79
N SER A 417 -22.95 6.52 1.29
CA SER A 417 -22.82 5.08 1.52
C SER A 417 -23.35 4.30 0.32
N GLN A 418 -23.07 3.00 0.29
CA GLN A 418 -23.67 2.09 -0.68
C GLN A 418 -25.20 2.13 -0.62
N SER A 419 -25.79 2.09 0.58
CA SER A 419 -27.25 2.17 0.74
C SER A 419 -27.85 3.51 0.28
N ASP A 420 -27.08 4.60 0.37
CA ASP A 420 -27.49 5.90 -0.14
C ASP A 420 -27.48 5.94 -1.67
N TYR A 421 -26.43 5.40 -2.27
CA TYR A 421 -26.39 5.18 -3.71
C TYR A 421 -27.54 4.30 -4.19
N GLU A 422 -27.81 3.17 -3.52
CA GLU A 422 -28.89 2.25 -3.90
C GLU A 422 -30.26 2.93 -3.89
N ARG A 423 -30.52 3.82 -2.91
CA ARG A 423 -31.73 4.65 -2.89
C ARG A 423 -31.78 5.62 -4.08
N ILE A 424 -30.68 6.32 -4.36
CA ILE A 424 -30.59 7.25 -5.49
C ILE A 424 -30.77 6.52 -6.82
N ALA A 425 -30.07 5.40 -7.01
CA ALA A 425 -30.17 4.55 -8.19
C ALA A 425 -31.61 4.05 -8.38
N SER A 426 -32.24 3.53 -7.31
CA SER A 426 -33.64 3.10 -7.38
C SER A 426 -34.60 4.24 -7.71
N PHE A 427 -34.31 5.47 -7.29
CA PHE A 427 -35.12 6.66 -7.62
C PHE A 427 -35.07 6.99 -9.12
N PHE A 428 -33.91 6.85 -9.76
CA PHE A 428 -33.75 7.04 -11.21
C PHE A 428 -34.09 5.78 -12.03
N GLY A 429 -34.52 4.69 -11.40
CA GLY A 429 -34.78 3.41 -12.08
C GLY A 429 -33.52 2.69 -12.57
N MET A 430 -32.36 3.06 -12.06
CA MET A 430 -31.07 2.46 -12.41
C MET A 430 -30.86 1.11 -11.73
N MET A 431 -30.00 0.27 -12.33
CA MET A 431 -29.46 -0.91 -11.65
C MET A 431 -28.64 -0.46 -10.42
N SER A 432 -29.01 -0.95 -9.24
CA SER A 432 -28.43 -0.47 -7.97
C SER A 432 -27.28 -1.33 -7.46
N ASP A 433 -26.93 -2.42 -8.15
CA ASP A 433 -25.98 -3.42 -7.67
C ASP A 433 -24.52 -2.98 -7.81
N TRP A 434 -23.68 -3.62 -6.99
CA TRP A 434 -22.26 -3.34 -6.87
C TRP A 434 -21.48 -4.64 -7.06
N LYS A 435 -20.29 -4.53 -7.64
CA LYS A 435 -19.30 -5.61 -7.62
C LYS A 435 -17.96 -5.06 -7.20
N ASP A 436 -17.37 -5.71 -6.19
CA ASP A 436 -16.08 -5.32 -5.61
C ASP A 436 -15.97 -3.82 -5.27
N GLY A 437 -17.02 -3.27 -4.66
CA GLY A 437 -17.07 -1.86 -4.26
C GLY A 437 -17.23 -0.86 -5.41
N ILE A 438 -17.65 -1.32 -6.60
CA ILE A 438 -17.86 -0.47 -7.78
C ILE A 438 -19.31 -0.56 -8.26
N PRO A 439 -20.03 0.57 -8.37
CA PRO A 439 -21.34 0.61 -9.00
C PRO A 439 -21.25 0.33 -10.51
N ARG A 440 -22.31 -0.23 -11.07
CA ARG A 440 -22.43 -0.43 -12.52
C ARG A 440 -22.17 0.84 -13.31
N ALA A 441 -21.55 0.67 -14.48
CA ALA A 441 -21.25 1.73 -15.44
C ALA A 441 -20.49 2.96 -14.91
N SER A 442 -19.90 2.88 -13.70
CA SER A 442 -19.25 3.99 -13.02
C SER A 442 -17.79 4.18 -13.45
N TYR A 443 -17.30 5.42 -13.37
CA TYR A 443 -15.89 5.78 -13.50
C TYR A 443 -15.43 6.48 -12.22
N ARG A 444 -14.45 5.90 -11.52
CA ARG A 444 -14.00 6.30 -10.19
C ARG A 444 -15.15 6.41 -9.18
N GLY A 445 -16.11 5.49 -9.28
CA GLY A 445 -17.35 5.49 -8.48
C GLY A 445 -18.39 6.51 -8.92
N VAL A 446 -18.12 7.35 -9.92
CA VAL A 446 -19.08 8.32 -10.45
C VAL A 446 -19.91 7.66 -11.55
N VAL A 447 -21.23 7.63 -11.37
CA VAL A 447 -22.17 7.22 -12.41
C VAL A 447 -22.73 8.45 -13.10
N VAL A 448 -22.79 8.42 -14.42
CA VAL A 448 -23.31 9.52 -15.23
C VAL A 448 -24.52 9.02 -15.99
N VAL A 449 -25.64 9.72 -15.82
CA VAL A 449 -26.90 9.48 -16.52
C VAL A 449 -27.48 10.81 -16.99
N HIS A 450 -28.29 10.78 -18.04
CA HIS A 450 -29.09 11.93 -18.45
C HIS A 450 -30.49 11.82 -17.84
N TRP A 451 -31.09 12.95 -17.48
CA TRP A 451 -32.49 12.99 -17.09
C TRP A 451 -33.12 14.25 -17.65
N GLN A 452 -34.05 14.10 -18.60
CA GLN A 452 -34.67 15.20 -19.32
C GLN A 452 -33.64 16.18 -19.93
N ARG A 453 -33.47 17.37 -19.31
CA ARG A 453 -32.56 18.43 -19.77
C ARG A 453 -31.24 18.48 -18.97
N ALA A 454 -31.01 17.56 -18.04
CA ALA A 454 -29.83 17.51 -17.20
C ALA A 454 -28.94 16.31 -17.50
N ARG A 455 -27.63 16.49 -17.29
CA ARG A 455 -26.68 15.39 -17.10
C ARG A 455 -26.38 15.29 -15.62
N VAL A 456 -26.75 14.18 -15.01
CA VAL A 456 -26.64 13.97 -13.57
C VAL A 456 -25.41 13.11 -13.29
N PHE A 457 -24.45 13.70 -12.59
CA PHE A 457 -23.31 13.02 -11.99
C PHE A 457 -23.71 12.53 -10.60
N ILE A 458 -23.74 11.23 -10.41
CA ILE A 458 -24.00 10.58 -9.12
C ILE A 458 -22.64 10.12 -8.59
N ALA A 459 -22.08 10.86 -7.66
CA ALA A 459 -20.70 10.71 -7.22
C ALA A 459 -20.62 10.39 -5.72
N PRO A 460 -19.60 9.64 -5.26
CA PRO A 460 -19.39 9.50 -3.83
C PRO A 460 -19.17 10.88 -3.19
N ALA A 461 -19.56 11.04 -1.93
CA ALA A 461 -19.37 12.30 -1.21
C ALA A 461 -17.89 12.73 -1.22
N ASP A 462 -16.99 11.75 -1.27
CA ASP A 462 -15.55 11.92 -1.37
C ASP A 462 -15.01 11.91 -2.81
N ALA A 463 -15.82 11.82 -3.87
CA ALA A 463 -15.35 11.75 -5.27
C ALA A 463 -14.51 12.97 -5.70
N SER A 464 -14.70 14.09 -5.02
CA SER A 464 -13.89 15.31 -5.17
C SER A 464 -12.70 15.38 -4.21
N ARG A 465 -12.42 14.31 -3.44
CA ARG A 465 -11.45 14.25 -2.34
C ARG A 465 -10.60 12.97 -2.27
N THR A 466 -11.03 11.84 -2.84
CA THR A 466 -10.33 10.56 -2.64
C THR A 466 -9.36 10.21 -3.78
N GLN A 467 -8.10 10.07 -3.37
CA GLN A 467 -6.96 9.43 -4.03
C GLN A 467 -6.22 10.18 -5.13
N THR A 468 -6.87 11.03 -5.93
CA THR A 468 -6.12 11.89 -6.87
C THR A 468 -5.51 13.10 -6.17
N GLU A 469 -6.12 13.64 -5.11
CA GLU A 469 -5.53 14.75 -4.35
C GLU A 469 -4.24 14.37 -3.60
N VAL A 470 -4.03 13.13 -3.14
CA VAL A 470 -2.75 12.81 -2.48
C VAL A 470 -1.59 12.72 -3.48
N ALA A 471 -1.88 12.45 -4.76
CA ALA A 471 -0.89 12.33 -5.82
C ALA A 471 -0.79 13.56 -6.75
N GLU A 472 -1.84 14.39 -6.83
CA GLU A 472 -1.93 15.59 -7.70
C GLU A 472 -2.12 16.90 -6.92
N ARG A 473 -2.10 16.89 -5.59
CA ARG A 473 -1.87 18.12 -4.82
C ARG A 473 -0.49 18.64 -5.23
N GLY A 474 -0.46 19.76 -5.94
CA GLY A 474 0.79 20.45 -6.29
C GLY A 474 1.68 20.59 -5.04
N PRO A 475 3.00 20.74 -5.21
CA PRO A 475 3.96 20.71 -4.10
C PRO A 475 3.57 21.62 -2.93
N TRP A 476 2.84 22.71 -3.19
CA TRP A 476 2.33 23.58 -2.14
C TRP A 476 1.32 23.00 -1.17
N GLU A 477 0.39 22.16 -1.62
CA GLU A 477 -0.60 21.57 -0.71
C GLU A 477 -0.01 20.41 0.10
N LEU A 478 0.97 19.70 -0.44
CA LEU A 478 1.79 18.76 0.32
C LEU A 478 2.58 19.51 1.41
N LEU A 479 3.26 20.60 1.05
CA LEU A 479 4.00 21.43 2.00
C LEU A 479 3.10 22.05 3.07
N ARG A 480 1.86 22.44 2.75
CA ARG A 480 0.86 22.94 3.73
C ARG A 480 0.48 21.92 4.82
N PHE A 481 0.66 20.62 4.57
CA PHE A 481 0.46 19.58 5.58
C PHE A 481 1.77 19.12 6.21
N THR A 482 2.80 18.89 5.39
CA THR A 482 4.09 18.35 5.81
C THR A 482 4.86 19.33 6.69
N LEU A 483 4.87 20.64 6.38
CA LEU A 483 5.59 21.63 7.18
C LEU A 483 5.00 21.78 8.59
N PRO A 484 3.67 21.95 8.78
CA PRO A 484 3.11 22.02 10.13
C PRO A 484 3.29 20.72 10.91
N THR A 485 3.18 19.57 10.24
CA THR A 485 3.40 18.26 10.85
C THR A 485 4.85 18.11 11.30
N LEU A 486 5.82 18.50 10.47
CA LEU A 486 7.23 18.56 10.85
C LEU A 486 7.42 19.46 12.08
N GLY A 487 6.77 20.63 12.10
CA GLY A 487 6.73 21.53 13.25
C GLY A 487 6.31 20.82 14.54
N VAL A 488 5.23 20.04 14.50
CA VAL A 488 4.76 19.25 15.66
C VAL A 488 5.84 18.29 16.17
N TRP A 489 6.57 17.63 15.26
CA TRP A 489 7.63 16.67 15.63
C TRP A 489 8.89 17.33 16.18
N VAL A 490 9.29 18.50 15.67
CA VAL A 490 10.55 19.16 16.04
C VAL A 490 10.43 20.06 17.28
N VAL A 491 9.22 20.53 17.64
CA VAL A 491 9.05 21.39 18.81
C VAL A 491 9.59 20.71 20.08
N ASN A 492 9.20 19.47 20.37
CA ASN A 492 9.65 18.80 21.60
C ASN A 492 11.19 18.61 21.68
N PRO A 493 11.87 18.14 20.61
CA PRO A 493 13.33 18.10 20.61
C PRO A 493 14.02 19.47 20.73
N ILE A 494 13.44 20.54 20.17
CA ILE A 494 13.96 21.91 20.36
C ILE A 494 13.91 22.30 21.84
N LEU A 495 12.78 22.03 22.50
CA LEU A 495 12.61 22.28 23.93
C LEU A 495 13.61 21.49 24.76
N SER A 496 13.80 20.21 24.44
CA SER A 496 14.83 19.40 25.10
C SER A 496 16.24 19.98 24.90
N LEU A 497 16.57 20.52 23.73
CA LEU A 497 17.86 21.21 23.50
C LEU A 497 17.99 22.49 24.33
N ILE A 498 16.90 23.25 24.50
CA ILE A 498 16.85 24.44 25.36
C ILE A 498 17.08 24.04 26.82
N ASP A 499 16.37 23.03 27.32
CA ASP A 499 16.56 22.49 28.68
C ASP A 499 18.03 22.08 28.89
N THR A 500 18.60 21.32 27.94
CA THR A 500 20.01 20.90 27.95
C THR A 500 20.96 22.11 27.99
N SER A 501 20.70 23.14 27.19
CA SER A 501 21.52 24.36 27.14
C SER A 501 21.46 25.18 28.42
N VAL A 502 20.26 25.45 28.93
CA VAL A 502 20.05 26.30 30.10
C VAL A 502 20.63 25.65 31.36
N VAL A 503 20.41 24.34 31.54
CA VAL A 503 21.00 23.59 32.67
C VAL A 503 22.50 23.41 32.47
N GLY A 504 22.95 23.03 31.27
CA GLY A 504 24.33 22.63 31.03
C GLY A 504 25.35 23.76 31.01
N THR A 505 24.92 24.98 30.68
CA THR A 505 25.76 26.18 30.84
C THR A 505 25.96 26.58 32.30
N ARG A 506 25.08 26.13 33.20
CA ARG A 506 25.15 26.41 34.64
C ARG A 506 25.89 25.34 35.42
N SER A 507 25.67 24.06 35.12
CA SER A 507 26.29 22.95 35.84
C SER A 507 26.54 21.73 34.96
N ALA A 508 27.79 21.28 34.92
CA ALA A 508 28.16 20.06 34.20
C ALA A 508 27.63 18.79 34.89
N VAL A 509 27.45 18.81 36.21
CA VAL A 509 26.87 17.69 36.97
C VAL A 509 25.37 17.59 36.71
N GLU A 510 24.67 18.72 36.68
CA GLU A 510 23.25 18.73 36.32
C GLU A 510 23.03 18.37 34.84
N LEU A 511 23.93 18.79 33.95
CA LEU A 511 23.93 18.33 32.56
C LEU A 511 24.05 16.81 32.45
N ALA A 512 24.97 16.22 33.22
CA ALA A 512 25.12 14.78 33.29
C ALA A 512 23.85 14.10 33.84
N ALA A 513 23.16 14.74 34.77
CA ALA A 513 21.94 14.23 35.41
C ALA A 513 20.73 14.21 34.47
N LEU A 514 20.68 15.10 33.49
CA LEU A 514 19.63 15.09 32.47
C LEU A 514 19.62 13.80 31.66
N GLY A 515 20.76 13.12 31.45
CA GLY A 515 20.84 11.86 30.72
C GLY A 515 19.97 10.75 31.35
N PRO A 516 20.31 10.26 32.55
CA PRO A 516 19.49 9.29 33.28
C PRO A 516 18.05 9.75 33.52
N GLY A 517 17.84 11.05 33.79
CA GLY A 517 16.51 11.61 34.03
C GLY A 517 15.59 11.54 32.80
N THR A 518 16.07 12.05 31.67
CA THR A 518 15.38 12.01 30.36
C THR A 518 15.13 10.56 29.94
N MET A 519 16.10 9.67 30.17
CA MET A 519 15.96 8.24 29.88
C MET A 519 14.78 7.61 30.64
N LEU A 520 14.64 7.88 31.93
CA LEU A 520 13.53 7.33 32.73
C LEU A 520 12.18 7.96 32.39
N CYS A 521 12.13 9.25 32.07
CA CYS A 521 10.86 9.92 31.80
C CYS A 521 10.43 9.76 30.33
N ASP A 522 11.24 10.24 29.40
CA ASP A 522 10.83 10.40 28.00
C ASP A 522 10.95 9.09 27.22
N TYR A 523 11.99 8.27 27.46
CA TYR A 523 12.11 6.99 26.74
C TYR A 523 11.06 5.98 27.22
N SER A 524 10.76 5.95 28.52
CA SER A 524 9.66 5.13 29.04
C SER A 524 8.30 5.58 28.51
N ALA A 525 8.05 6.89 28.40
CA ALA A 525 6.83 7.39 27.76
C ALA A 525 6.79 7.06 26.26
N TYR A 526 7.93 7.13 25.56
CA TYR A 526 8.04 6.88 24.12
C TYR A 526 7.55 5.49 23.69
N ILE A 527 7.69 4.47 24.55
CA ILE A 527 7.11 3.14 24.32
C ILE A 527 5.61 3.23 24.01
N PHE A 528 4.89 4.13 24.69
CA PHE A 528 3.44 4.31 24.57
C PHE A 528 3.01 5.09 23.32
N THR A 529 3.94 5.53 22.46
CA THR A 529 3.61 6.11 21.13
C THR A 529 2.80 5.14 20.26
N PHE A 530 2.81 3.84 20.57
CA PHE A 530 1.89 2.87 19.97
C PHE A 530 0.41 3.27 20.11
N LEU A 531 0.04 3.98 21.19
CA LEU A 531 -1.31 4.51 21.39
C LEU A 531 -1.66 5.53 20.30
N ALA A 532 -0.73 6.42 19.97
CA ALA A 532 -0.91 7.39 18.89
C ALA A 532 -1.10 6.68 17.54
N ILE A 533 -0.27 5.68 17.25
CA ILE A 533 -0.31 4.93 15.98
C ILE A 533 -1.63 4.17 15.84
N ALA A 534 -2.03 3.41 16.87
CA ALA A 534 -3.30 2.68 16.89
C ALA A 534 -4.51 3.62 16.79
N THR A 535 -4.50 4.72 17.57
CA THR A 535 -5.54 5.76 17.53
C THR A 535 -5.68 6.35 16.14
N THR A 536 -4.56 6.72 15.51
CA THR A 536 -4.55 7.32 14.16
C THR A 536 -5.19 6.39 13.14
N ASN A 537 -4.80 5.11 13.15
CA ASN A 537 -5.32 4.10 12.23
C ASN A 537 -6.82 3.83 12.43
N MET A 538 -7.26 3.69 13.68
CA MET A 538 -8.66 3.43 14.00
C MET A 538 -9.55 4.64 13.70
N LEU A 539 -9.10 5.85 14.01
CA LEU A 539 -9.83 7.08 13.71
C LEU A 539 -9.87 7.41 12.22
N ALA A 540 -8.81 7.13 11.46
CA ALA A 540 -8.81 7.30 10.02
C ALA A 540 -9.96 6.53 9.36
N ILE A 541 -10.23 5.29 9.83
CA ILE A 541 -11.38 4.49 9.36
C ILE A 541 -12.70 5.16 9.75
N SER A 542 -12.84 5.64 10.99
CA SER A 542 -14.05 6.31 11.46
C SER A 542 -14.32 7.63 10.74
N PHE A 543 -13.27 8.40 10.40
CA PHE A 543 -13.36 9.61 9.59
C PHE A 543 -13.74 9.32 8.14
N ALA A 544 -13.13 8.30 7.52
CA ALA A 544 -13.50 7.84 6.19
C ALA A 544 -14.97 7.41 6.11
N ARG A 545 -15.47 6.76 7.15
CA ARG A 545 -16.88 6.35 7.26
C ARG A 545 -17.82 7.44 7.78
N ARG A 546 -17.32 8.65 8.07
CA ARG A 546 -18.05 9.77 8.69
C ARG A 546 -18.83 9.40 9.97
N ASN A 547 -18.39 8.37 10.69
CA ASN A 547 -19.09 7.87 11.87
C ASN A 547 -18.61 8.59 13.14
N ARG A 548 -19.35 9.63 13.56
CA ARG A 548 -19.05 10.44 14.75
C ARG A 548 -19.10 9.65 16.06
N ALA A 549 -20.05 8.72 16.17
CA ALA A 549 -20.20 7.91 17.38
C ALA A 549 -19.00 6.97 17.54
N ALA A 550 -18.65 6.23 16.50
CA ALA A 550 -17.49 5.34 16.51
C ALA A 550 -16.18 6.10 16.73
N ALA A 551 -16.00 7.27 16.10
CA ALA A 551 -14.84 8.13 16.36
C ALA A 551 -14.78 8.59 17.83
N GLY A 552 -15.92 8.98 18.40
CA GLY A 552 -16.03 9.37 19.80
C GLY A 552 -15.71 8.23 20.76
N ASP A 553 -16.19 7.01 20.48
CA ASP A 553 -15.92 5.83 21.28
C ASP A 553 -14.43 5.44 21.26
N VAL A 554 -13.82 5.39 20.07
CA VAL A 554 -12.39 5.09 19.91
C VAL A 554 -11.53 6.10 20.64
N LEU A 555 -11.83 7.39 20.47
CA LEU A 555 -11.08 8.46 21.14
C LEU A 555 -11.26 8.41 22.66
N SER A 556 -12.47 8.16 23.13
CA SER A 556 -12.79 8.04 24.55
C SER A 556 -12.04 6.87 25.21
N ASP A 557 -12.03 5.71 24.55
CA ASP A 557 -11.27 4.56 25.01
C ASP A 557 -9.76 4.84 25.02
N ALA A 558 -9.23 5.44 23.94
CA ALA A 558 -7.82 5.77 23.84
C ALA A 558 -7.36 6.73 24.96
N LEU A 559 -8.14 7.79 25.23
CA LEU A 559 -7.85 8.74 26.30
C LEU A 559 -7.95 8.09 27.68
N GLY A 560 -8.92 7.18 27.88
CA GLY A 560 -9.02 6.38 29.11
C GLY A 560 -7.79 5.48 29.32
N ILE A 561 -7.35 4.76 28.28
CA ILE A 561 -6.13 3.94 28.31
C ILE A 561 -4.90 4.81 28.62
N ALA A 562 -4.74 5.92 27.90
CA ALA A 562 -3.61 6.83 28.08
C ALA A 562 -3.52 7.40 29.50
N CYS A 563 -4.65 7.79 30.08
CA CYS A 563 -4.72 8.28 31.45
C CYS A 563 -4.29 7.21 32.46
N VAL A 564 -4.87 6.00 32.37
CA VAL A 564 -4.53 4.91 33.30
C VAL A 564 -3.06 4.51 33.18
N LEU A 565 -2.57 4.27 31.95
CA LEU A 565 -1.17 3.89 31.72
C LEU A 565 -0.20 5.00 32.13
N GLY A 566 -0.57 6.26 31.91
CA GLY A 566 0.23 7.41 32.32
C GLY A 566 0.33 7.57 33.84
N CYS A 567 -0.78 7.42 34.56
CA CYS A 567 -0.77 7.45 36.02
C CYS A 567 0.01 6.29 36.62
N VAL A 568 -0.16 5.07 36.08
CA VAL A 568 0.61 3.89 36.51
C VAL A 568 2.10 4.12 36.26
N LEU A 569 2.48 4.58 35.07
CA LEU A 569 3.87 4.86 34.73
C LEU A 569 4.46 5.95 35.63
N ALA A 570 3.73 7.04 35.88
CA ALA A 570 4.17 8.11 36.78
C ALA A 570 4.44 7.60 38.20
N ALA A 571 3.52 6.80 38.75
CA ALA A 571 3.68 6.21 40.08
C ALA A 571 4.86 5.23 40.13
N THR A 572 5.02 4.38 39.11
CA THR A 572 6.16 3.46 39.01
C THR A 572 7.48 4.21 38.92
N LEU A 573 7.57 5.25 38.09
CA LEU A 573 8.78 6.07 37.96
C LEU A 573 9.11 6.79 39.27
N TYR A 574 8.12 7.40 39.92
CA TYR A 574 8.32 8.10 41.19
C TYR A 574 8.86 7.15 42.29
N ALA A 575 8.28 5.96 42.41
CA ALA A 575 8.67 4.97 43.40
C ALA A 575 10.04 4.32 43.09
N ALA A 576 10.29 3.97 41.82
CA ALA A 576 11.50 3.26 41.41
C ALA A 576 12.70 4.18 41.15
N ALA A 577 12.51 5.51 41.06
CA ALA A 577 13.56 6.46 40.69
C ALA A 577 14.87 6.31 41.49
N PRO A 578 14.87 6.20 42.84
CA PRO A 578 16.12 6.09 43.60
C PRO A 578 16.94 4.85 43.21
N THR A 579 16.28 3.69 43.12
CA THR A 579 16.92 2.42 42.77
C THR A 579 17.36 2.40 41.32
N ALA A 580 16.52 2.87 40.41
CA ALA A 580 16.81 2.92 38.98
C ALA A 580 18.01 3.84 38.70
N LEU A 581 18.01 5.07 39.24
CA LEU A 581 19.09 6.04 39.02
C LEU A 581 20.43 5.55 39.57
N SER A 582 20.42 4.87 40.73
CA SER A 582 21.62 4.26 41.30
C SER A 582 22.19 3.17 40.39
N ALA A 583 21.33 2.35 39.78
CA ALA A 583 21.74 1.32 38.83
C ALA A 583 22.26 1.92 37.51
N ILE A 584 21.73 3.06 37.07
CA ILE A 584 22.09 3.72 35.80
C ILE A 584 23.40 4.49 35.91
N ALA A 585 23.55 5.34 36.95
CA ALA A 585 24.67 6.25 37.09
C ALA A 585 25.97 5.52 37.51
N GLY A 586 25.86 4.40 38.22
CA GLY A 586 27.01 3.67 38.75
C GLY A 586 27.82 4.49 39.77
N GLU A 587 28.90 3.90 40.24
CA GLU A 587 29.71 4.49 41.33
C GLU A 587 30.49 5.74 40.91
N ALA A 588 30.95 5.80 39.66
CA ALA A 588 31.73 6.93 39.12
C ALA A 588 30.91 8.22 38.95
N SER A 589 29.58 8.15 39.00
CA SER A 589 28.66 9.30 38.83
C SER A 589 27.71 9.45 40.01
N ARG A 590 28.13 9.14 41.25
CA ARG A 590 27.28 9.28 42.46
C ARG A 590 26.67 10.68 42.61
N ASP A 591 27.44 11.73 42.31
CA ASP A 591 27.01 13.13 42.44
C ASP A 591 25.88 13.52 41.47
N VAL A 592 25.68 12.71 40.42
CA VAL A 592 24.64 12.90 39.40
C VAL A 592 23.27 12.40 39.88
N ILE A 593 23.24 11.48 40.85
CA ILE A 593 22.01 10.78 41.28
C ILE A 593 21.02 11.74 41.93
N ALA A 594 21.46 12.61 42.84
CA ALA A 594 20.55 13.52 43.56
C ALA A 594 19.88 14.55 42.64
N PRO A 595 20.62 15.26 41.76
CA PRO A 595 20.01 16.13 40.74
C PRO A 595 19.06 15.37 39.80
N ALA A 596 19.44 14.17 39.35
CA ALA A 596 18.59 13.35 38.48
C ALA A 596 17.31 12.90 39.19
N LEU A 597 17.36 12.59 40.49
CA LEU A 597 16.21 12.21 41.28
C LEU A 597 15.21 13.36 41.41
N SER A 598 15.70 14.58 41.64
CA SER A 598 14.87 15.79 41.65
C SER A 598 14.16 15.96 40.31
N TYR A 599 14.91 15.85 39.21
CA TYR A 599 14.36 15.93 37.85
C TYR A 599 13.26 14.89 37.61
N VAL A 600 13.52 13.60 37.89
CA VAL A 600 12.56 12.52 37.63
C VAL A 600 11.29 12.67 38.45
N ARG A 601 11.39 13.03 39.74
CA ARG A 601 10.23 13.20 40.62
C ARG A 601 9.30 14.33 40.18
N ILE A 602 9.84 15.37 39.56
CA ILE A 602 9.04 16.46 39.01
C ILE A 602 8.48 16.05 37.65
N ARG A 603 9.32 15.54 36.74
CA ARG A 603 8.92 15.17 35.37
C ARG A 603 7.89 14.05 35.32
N CYS A 604 7.91 13.09 36.26
CA CYS A 604 6.93 12.01 36.27
C CYS A 604 5.49 12.51 36.45
N LEU A 605 5.28 13.68 37.06
CA LEU A 605 3.96 14.31 37.17
C LEU A 605 3.40 14.77 35.82
N GLY A 606 4.28 15.03 34.83
CA GLY A 606 3.91 15.38 33.46
C GLY A 606 3.64 14.17 32.55
N VAL A 607 4.04 12.96 32.95
CA VAL A 607 3.89 11.73 32.14
C VAL A 607 2.43 11.41 31.78
N PRO A 608 1.43 11.53 32.68
CA PRO A 608 0.04 11.34 32.30
C PRO A 608 -0.41 12.30 31.20
N ALA A 609 0.04 13.56 31.27
CA ALA A 609 -0.23 14.57 30.25
C ALA A 609 0.44 14.20 28.91
N ALA A 610 1.68 13.72 28.94
CA ALA A 610 2.41 13.28 27.75
C ALA A 610 1.67 12.19 26.96
N LEU A 611 1.11 11.19 27.65
CA LEU A 611 0.35 10.11 27.00
C LEU A 611 -1.01 10.60 26.46
N LEU A 612 -1.66 11.53 27.16
CA LEU A 612 -2.87 12.18 26.64
C LEU A 612 -2.58 13.00 25.39
N ILE A 613 -1.42 13.69 25.33
CA ILE A 613 -0.97 14.42 24.13
C ILE A 613 -0.82 13.46 22.95
N PHE A 614 -0.19 12.29 23.13
CA PHE A 614 -0.06 11.30 22.05
C PHE A 614 -1.41 10.93 21.41
N VAL A 615 -2.42 10.68 22.23
CA VAL A 615 -3.77 10.32 21.74
C VAL A 615 -4.49 11.51 21.13
N ALA A 616 -4.48 12.67 21.79
CA ALA A 616 -5.19 13.85 21.31
C ALA A 616 -4.57 14.40 20.01
N GLN A 617 -3.24 14.39 19.91
CA GLN A 617 -2.51 14.74 18.69
C GLN A 617 -2.83 13.75 17.55
N ALA A 618 -2.86 12.45 17.85
CA ALA A 618 -3.23 11.42 16.86
C ALA A 618 -4.63 11.64 16.28
N TYR A 619 -5.59 12.13 17.07
CA TYR A 619 -6.92 12.50 16.58
C TYR A 619 -6.86 13.60 15.51
N PHE A 620 -6.16 14.70 15.79
CA PHE A 620 -6.05 15.81 14.85
C PHE A 620 -5.26 15.43 13.60
N LEU A 621 -4.19 14.63 13.75
CA LEU A 621 -3.43 14.13 12.60
C LEU A 621 -4.25 13.15 11.74
N ALA A 622 -5.04 12.25 12.35
CA ALA A 622 -5.96 11.38 11.62
C ALA A 622 -7.05 12.17 10.87
N ALA A 623 -7.43 13.34 11.40
CA ALA A 623 -8.34 14.28 10.75
C ALA A 623 -7.66 15.16 9.69
N MET A 624 -6.34 15.02 9.47
CA MET A 624 -5.50 15.92 8.68
C MET A 624 -5.60 17.40 9.10
N ASP A 625 -5.67 17.67 10.40
CA ASP A 625 -5.54 19.02 10.97
C ASP A 625 -4.23 19.14 11.76
N PRO A 626 -3.07 19.36 11.10
CA PRO A 626 -1.79 19.46 11.79
C PRO A 626 -1.60 20.82 12.50
N TRP A 627 -2.43 21.81 12.19
CA TRP A 627 -2.30 23.17 12.73
C TRP A 627 -2.77 23.28 14.18
N THR A 628 -3.81 22.54 14.54
CA THR A 628 -4.30 22.51 15.92
C THR A 628 -3.24 21.97 16.90
N PRO A 629 -2.62 20.79 16.66
CA PRO A 629 -1.54 20.32 17.51
C PRO A 629 -0.27 21.16 17.41
N LEU A 630 0.06 21.74 16.25
CA LEU A 630 1.20 22.66 16.15
C LEU A 630 1.02 23.89 17.04
N ALA A 631 -0.15 24.52 17.01
CA ALA A 631 -0.42 25.70 17.83
C ALA A 631 -0.34 25.38 19.33
N ALA A 632 -0.84 24.21 19.76
CA ALA A 632 -0.72 23.75 21.13
C ALA A 632 0.75 23.50 21.53
N ALA A 633 1.53 22.86 20.66
CA ALA A 633 2.94 22.60 20.88
C ALA A 633 3.76 23.90 20.96
N LEU A 634 3.52 24.87 20.06
CA LEU A 634 4.19 26.17 20.08
C LEU A 634 3.86 26.98 21.33
N LEU A 635 2.60 26.99 21.77
CA LEU A 635 2.20 27.63 23.02
C LEU A 635 2.94 27.03 24.22
N ALA A 636 3.00 25.71 24.29
CA ALA A 636 3.70 25.02 25.36
C ALA A 636 5.22 25.22 25.28
N GLY A 637 5.78 25.29 24.08
CA GLY A 637 7.19 25.59 23.89
C GLY A 637 7.57 27.00 24.35
N ALA A 638 6.74 27.99 24.05
CA ALA A 638 6.91 29.34 24.58
C ALA A 638 6.80 29.35 26.12
N ALA A 639 5.86 28.60 26.69
CA ALA A 639 5.71 28.49 28.14
C ALA A 639 6.90 27.77 28.81
N ASN A 640 7.43 26.71 28.21
CA ASN A 640 8.62 26.01 28.69
C ASN A 640 9.84 26.92 28.65
N LEU A 641 10.12 27.56 27.51
CA LEU A 641 11.23 28.51 27.39
C LEU A 641 11.15 29.65 28.42
N ALA A 642 9.96 30.24 28.61
CA ALA A 642 9.74 31.26 29.62
C ALA A 642 9.97 30.69 31.04
N GLY A 643 9.53 29.46 31.28
CA GLY A 643 9.76 28.71 32.51
C GLY A 643 11.24 28.45 32.78
N ASP A 644 12.02 28.04 31.78
CA ASP A 644 13.46 27.78 31.92
C ASP A 644 14.21 29.07 32.27
N VAL A 645 13.90 30.16 31.57
CA VAL A 645 14.49 31.47 31.86
C VAL A 645 14.12 31.92 33.29
N ALA A 646 12.85 31.83 33.68
CA ALA A 646 12.44 32.26 35.00
C ALA A 646 13.03 31.36 36.11
N LEU A 647 12.76 30.06 36.05
CA LEU A 647 13.05 29.11 37.13
C LEU A 647 14.54 28.75 37.21
N VAL A 648 15.21 28.62 36.07
CA VAL A 648 16.64 28.29 36.04
C VAL A 648 17.49 29.55 36.02
N CYS A 649 17.21 30.50 35.11
CA CYS A 649 18.08 31.65 34.97
C CYS A 649 17.95 32.68 36.09
N TRP A 650 16.74 33.00 36.54
CA TRP A 650 16.50 34.02 37.58
C TRP A 650 16.39 33.45 38.99
N PHE A 651 15.55 32.43 39.20
CA PHE A 651 15.36 31.83 40.53
C PHE A 651 16.46 30.84 40.92
N GLY A 652 17.29 30.39 39.97
CA GLY A 652 18.44 29.53 40.25
C GLY A 652 18.08 28.12 40.69
N TRP A 653 16.89 27.61 40.33
CA TRP A 653 16.43 26.27 40.74
C TRP A 653 17.09 25.12 39.95
N GLY A 654 18.05 25.43 39.08
CA GLY A 654 18.83 24.46 38.32
C GLY A 654 17.96 23.48 37.54
N ILE A 655 18.38 22.22 37.50
CA ILE A 655 17.66 21.12 36.86
C ILE A 655 16.21 20.92 37.34
N ALA A 656 15.90 21.27 38.60
CA ALA A 656 14.54 21.16 39.12
C ALA A 656 13.61 22.22 38.49
N GLY A 657 14.14 23.41 38.23
CA GLY A 657 13.43 24.46 37.51
C GLY A 657 13.10 24.05 36.08
N ALA A 658 14.07 23.50 35.35
CA ALA A 658 13.86 22.96 33.99
C ALA A 658 12.80 21.84 34.01
N ALA A 659 12.93 20.87 34.93
CA ALA A 659 11.95 19.79 35.09
C ALA A 659 10.51 20.29 35.25
N LEU A 660 10.33 21.33 36.07
CA LEU A 660 9.03 21.94 36.33
C LEU A 660 8.49 22.67 35.10
N ALA A 661 9.35 23.41 34.39
CA ALA A 661 8.99 24.09 33.15
C ALA A 661 8.49 23.10 32.09
N THR A 662 9.22 22.00 31.86
CA THR A 662 8.82 20.97 30.89
C THR A 662 7.54 20.25 31.32
N ALA A 663 7.39 19.92 32.61
CA ALA A 663 6.18 19.27 33.13
C ALA A 663 4.94 20.17 33.02
N ALA A 664 5.07 21.46 33.33
CA ALA A 664 4.01 22.45 33.17
C ALA A 664 3.62 22.62 31.69
N ALA A 665 4.60 22.68 30.78
CA ALA A 665 4.34 22.76 29.35
C ALA A 665 3.59 21.53 28.79
N GLN A 666 3.87 20.32 29.31
CA GLN A 666 3.09 19.14 28.97
C GLN A 666 1.64 19.26 29.44
N LEU A 667 1.40 19.75 30.66
CA LEU A 667 0.04 19.99 31.16
C LEU A 667 -0.70 21.05 30.33
N ILE A 668 -0.02 22.13 29.94
CA ILE A 668 -0.57 23.18 29.06
C ILE A 668 -0.94 22.60 27.70
N THR A 669 -0.05 21.82 27.07
CA THR A 669 -0.30 21.19 25.76
C THR A 669 -1.49 20.23 25.84
N ALA A 670 -1.52 19.36 26.85
CA ALA A 670 -2.60 18.41 27.06
C ALA A 670 -3.94 19.15 27.26
N GLY A 671 -3.96 20.17 28.10
CA GLY A 671 -5.13 21.01 28.32
C GLY A 671 -5.62 21.69 27.03
N ALA A 672 -4.71 22.29 26.26
CA ALA A 672 -5.02 22.95 25.00
C ALA A 672 -5.61 21.97 23.96
N LEU A 673 -5.01 20.79 23.81
CA LEU A 673 -5.50 19.75 22.90
C LEU A 673 -6.86 19.19 23.35
N LEU A 674 -7.02 18.87 24.64
CA LEU A 674 -8.29 18.38 25.19
C LEU A 674 -9.42 19.43 25.05
N ALA A 675 -9.11 20.71 25.23
CA ALA A 675 -10.05 21.79 24.97
C ALA A 675 -10.41 21.90 23.48
N ALA A 676 -9.43 21.73 22.59
CA ALA A 676 -9.65 21.72 21.14
C ALA A 676 -10.53 20.54 20.69
N LEU A 677 -10.43 19.37 21.32
CA LEU A 677 -11.28 18.21 21.01
C LEU A 677 -12.78 18.46 21.26
N ARG A 678 -13.13 19.43 22.12
CA ARG A 678 -14.52 19.82 22.40
C ARG A 678 -15.13 20.69 21.29
N ARG A 679 -14.30 21.22 20.39
CA ARG A 679 -14.68 22.11 19.28
C ARG A 679 -14.82 21.29 17.99
N PRO A 680 -15.64 21.75 17.02
CA PRO A 680 -15.68 21.12 15.71
C PRO A 680 -14.34 21.25 15.00
N LEU A 681 -13.97 20.23 14.22
CA LEU A 681 -12.75 20.23 13.40
C LEU A 681 -12.72 21.41 12.42
N ARG A 682 -11.52 21.98 12.21
CA ARG A 682 -11.28 23.17 11.38
C ARG A 682 -11.65 22.93 9.90
N ALA A 683 -11.88 24.04 9.19
CA ALA A 683 -12.26 24.06 7.76
C ALA A 683 -11.26 23.31 6.86
N ASN A 684 -9.99 23.27 7.23
CA ASN A 684 -8.91 22.69 6.43
C ASN A 684 -8.67 21.18 6.71
N SER A 685 -9.47 20.57 7.58
CA SER A 685 -9.37 19.14 7.92
C SER A 685 -10.08 18.24 6.88
N LEU A 686 -9.85 16.92 6.93
CA LEU A 686 -10.61 15.92 6.16
C LEU A 686 -12.11 15.90 6.51
N ALA A 687 -12.45 16.33 7.73
CA ALA A 687 -13.82 16.35 8.22
C ALA A 687 -14.21 17.69 8.85
N PRO A 688 -14.33 18.77 8.06
CA PRO A 688 -14.72 20.08 8.56
C PRO A 688 -16.06 20.04 9.31
N GLY A 689 -16.16 20.71 10.45
CA GLY A 689 -17.38 20.73 11.25
C GLY A 689 -17.69 19.43 12.00
N PHE A 690 -16.85 18.40 11.85
CA PHE A 690 -17.03 17.12 12.55
C PHE A 690 -16.70 17.31 14.03
N LYS A 691 -17.67 16.96 14.87
CA LYS A 691 -17.58 17.04 16.33
C LYS A 691 -17.82 15.66 16.91
N VAL A 692 -16.93 15.26 17.80
CA VAL A 692 -17.07 14.01 18.56
C VAL A 692 -17.64 14.30 19.94
N ALA A 693 -18.47 13.38 20.44
CA ALA A 693 -18.91 13.39 21.82
C ALA A 693 -17.91 12.57 22.65
N LEU A 694 -17.12 13.26 23.48
CA LEU A 694 -16.17 12.63 24.40
C LEU A 694 -16.90 12.06 25.61
N ARG A 695 -16.56 10.83 26.01
CA ARG A 695 -17.05 10.19 27.22
C ARG A 695 -15.86 9.69 28.03
N TRP A 696 -15.55 10.34 29.16
CA TRP A 696 -14.51 9.85 30.05
C TRP A 696 -14.95 8.53 30.66
N ARG A 697 -14.27 7.44 30.30
CA ARG A 697 -14.57 6.09 30.78
C ARG A 697 -13.29 5.30 30.96
N LEU A 698 -13.34 4.35 31.89
CA LEU A 698 -12.29 3.35 32.00
C LEU A 698 -12.31 2.45 30.75
N PRO A 699 -11.14 2.03 30.27
CA PRO A 699 -11.06 1.27 29.04
C PRO A 699 -11.61 -0.14 29.25
N SER A 700 -12.45 -0.60 28.31
CA SER A 700 -12.88 -1.99 28.31
C SER A 700 -11.71 -2.92 27.93
N LEU A 701 -11.68 -4.14 28.49
CA LEU A 701 -10.67 -5.15 28.11
C LEU A 701 -10.69 -5.46 26.60
N ARG A 702 -11.86 -5.35 25.96
CA ARG A 702 -12.01 -5.48 24.51
C ARG A 702 -11.31 -4.35 23.76
N ALA A 703 -11.49 -3.10 24.20
CA ALA A 703 -10.82 -1.94 23.62
C ALA A 703 -9.29 -2.06 23.78
N ALA A 704 -8.80 -2.39 24.98
CA ALA A 704 -7.38 -2.60 25.21
C ALA A 704 -6.79 -3.71 24.32
N GLY A 705 -7.48 -4.85 24.19
CA GLY A 705 -7.09 -5.93 23.28
C GLY A 705 -7.05 -5.51 21.81
N LEU A 706 -7.97 -4.64 21.38
CA LEU A 706 -8.01 -4.11 20.02
C LEU A 706 -6.79 -3.20 19.75
N PHE A 707 -6.47 -2.28 20.67
CA PHE A 707 -5.29 -1.44 20.58
C PHE A 707 -4.00 -2.27 20.48
N LEU A 708 -3.87 -3.29 21.32
CA LEU A 708 -2.70 -4.18 21.31
C LEU A 708 -2.61 -5.00 20.02
N LYS A 709 -3.74 -5.42 19.41
CA LYS A 709 -3.75 -6.11 18.12
C LYS A 709 -3.23 -5.22 16.99
N TYR A 710 -3.64 -3.95 16.95
CA TYR A 710 -3.16 -3.00 15.93
C TYR A 710 -1.71 -2.55 16.17
N ALA A 711 -1.27 -2.50 17.43
CA ALA A 711 0.04 -2.00 17.80
C ALA A 711 1.12 -3.07 18.00
N GLY A 712 0.75 -4.34 18.24
CA GLY A 712 1.62 -5.38 18.79
C GLY A 712 2.97 -5.53 18.08
N PRO A 713 3.03 -5.64 16.74
CA PRO A 713 4.30 -5.74 16.03
C PRO A 713 5.18 -4.48 16.15
N ILE A 714 4.57 -3.30 16.27
CA ILE A 714 5.29 -2.01 16.39
C ILE A 714 5.80 -1.82 17.81
N VAL A 715 5.07 -2.27 18.83
CA VAL A 715 5.51 -2.21 20.23
C VAL A 715 6.87 -2.89 20.40
N GLY A 716 7.08 -4.07 19.79
CA GLY A 716 8.38 -4.74 19.85
C GLY A 716 9.52 -3.91 19.26
N VAL A 717 9.28 -3.25 18.13
CA VAL A 717 10.26 -2.34 17.50
C VAL A 717 10.57 -1.14 18.42
N LEU A 718 9.54 -0.51 18.99
CA LEU A 718 9.69 0.62 19.92
C LEU A 718 10.44 0.22 21.19
N MET A 719 10.11 -0.94 21.75
CA MET A 719 10.81 -1.51 22.91
C MET A 719 12.28 -1.74 22.60
N SER A 720 12.62 -2.34 21.45
CA SER A 720 14.02 -2.54 21.06
C SER A 720 14.79 -1.23 20.93
N LYS A 721 14.20 -0.20 20.32
CA LYS A 721 14.80 1.16 20.24
C LYS A 721 15.03 1.74 21.63
N THR A 722 14.01 1.65 22.48
CA THR A 722 14.04 2.23 23.83
C THR A 722 15.10 1.57 24.69
N VAL A 723 15.12 0.23 24.76
CA VAL A 723 16.13 -0.53 25.49
C VAL A 723 17.53 -0.22 24.96
N MET A 724 17.69 -0.13 23.64
CA MET A 724 18.98 0.23 23.03
C MET A 724 19.51 1.56 23.54
N TYR A 725 18.75 2.65 23.38
CA TYR A 725 19.20 3.98 23.79
C TYR A 725 19.37 4.06 25.31
N SER A 726 18.50 3.43 26.09
CA SER A 726 18.64 3.35 27.54
C SER A 726 19.93 2.63 27.97
N THR A 727 20.29 1.52 27.31
CA THR A 727 21.56 0.84 27.60
C THR A 727 22.76 1.72 27.28
N LEU A 728 22.76 2.40 26.13
CA LEU A 728 23.86 3.31 25.76
C LEU A 728 23.99 4.47 26.75
N THR A 729 22.87 5.07 27.16
CA THR A 729 22.85 6.14 28.17
C THR A 729 23.29 5.65 29.53
N SER A 730 22.88 4.44 29.95
CA SER A 730 23.33 3.85 31.21
C SER A 730 24.84 3.57 31.21
N VAL A 731 25.38 2.97 30.16
CA VAL A 731 26.83 2.75 30.06
C VAL A 731 27.56 4.09 30.04
N ALA A 732 27.15 5.06 29.23
CA ALA A 732 27.75 6.39 29.20
C ALA A 732 27.71 7.10 30.57
N SER A 733 26.61 6.94 31.31
CA SER A 733 26.44 7.51 32.65
C SER A 733 27.39 6.87 33.66
N SER A 734 27.65 5.56 33.54
CA SER A 734 28.59 4.85 34.40
C SER A 734 30.06 5.22 34.18
N LEU A 735 30.40 5.91 33.08
CA LEU A 735 31.77 6.35 32.75
C LEU A 735 32.16 7.70 33.39
N GLY A 736 31.35 8.24 34.29
CA GLY A 736 31.59 9.49 34.99
C GLY A 736 30.85 10.70 34.41
N PRO A 737 30.74 11.82 35.17
CA PRO A 737 29.89 12.96 34.82
C PRO A 737 30.25 13.64 33.49
N VAL A 738 31.53 13.71 33.15
CA VAL A 738 31.99 14.33 31.89
C VAL A 738 31.45 13.56 30.67
N ASN A 739 31.60 12.23 30.68
CA ASN A 739 31.13 11.37 29.61
C ASN A 739 29.60 11.32 29.54
N ALA A 740 28.94 11.29 30.70
CA ALA A 740 27.49 11.36 30.81
C ALA A 740 26.94 12.66 30.19
N GLY A 741 27.52 13.81 30.54
CA GLY A 741 27.13 15.11 30.00
C GLY A 741 27.37 15.21 28.49
N ALA A 742 28.54 14.78 28.01
CA ALA A 742 28.86 14.79 26.58
C ALA A 742 27.92 13.88 25.80
N HIS A 743 27.63 12.68 26.31
CA HIS A 743 26.66 11.76 25.72
C HIS A 743 25.27 12.38 25.64
N HIS A 744 24.79 12.99 26.73
CA HIS A 744 23.46 13.59 26.77
C HIS A 744 23.32 14.71 25.73
N VAL A 745 24.27 15.66 25.69
CA VAL A 745 24.25 16.75 24.69
C VAL A 745 24.23 16.18 23.27
N MET A 746 25.18 15.30 22.98
CA MET A 746 25.33 14.75 21.63
C MET A 746 24.12 13.90 21.22
N LEU A 747 23.51 13.16 22.15
CA LEU A 747 22.30 12.39 21.90
C LEU A 747 21.07 13.28 21.73
N SER A 748 20.93 14.37 22.50
CA SER A 748 19.85 15.35 22.31
C SER A 748 19.90 16.02 20.93
N VAL A 749 21.11 16.42 20.48
CA VAL A 749 21.33 16.91 19.11
C VAL A 749 20.95 15.83 18.10
N CYS A 750 21.39 14.59 18.34
CA CYS A 750 21.08 13.47 17.47
C CYS A 750 19.57 13.22 17.34
N MET A 751 18.83 13.24 18.45
CA MET A 751 17.37 13.03 18.49
C MET A 751 16.59 14.12 17.74
N PHE A 752 17.01 15.39 17.84
CA PHE A 752 16.41 16.46 17.03
C PHE A 752 16.52 16.16 15.52
N PHE A 753 17.71 15.77 15.04
CA PHE A 753 17.91 15.46 13.63
C PHE A 753 17.32 14.10 13.22
N PHE A 754 17.17 13.14 14.14
CA PHE A 754 16.44 11.89 13.89
C PHE A 754 14.98 12.15 13.53
N CYS A 755 14.30 13.10 14.20
CA CYS A 755 12.93 13.48 13.86
C CYS A 755 12.78 14.00 12.42
N VAL A 756 13.82 14.63 11.85
CA VAL A 756 13.83 15.03 10.43
C VAL A 756 13.87 13.79 9.52
N GLY A 757 14.60 12.75 9.92
CA GLY A 757 14.61 11.45 9.23
C GLY A 757 13.26 10.73 9.27
N ASP A 758 12.50 10.86 10.35
CA ASP A 758 11.15 10.31 10.47
C ASP A 758 10.20 10.83 9.38
N ALA A 759 10.40 12.07 8.91
CA ALA A 759 9.63 12.62 7.79
C ALA A 759 9.84 11.83 6.49
N VAL A 760 11.05 11.34 6.24
CA VAL A 760 11.36 10.47 5.08
C VAL A 760 10.66 9.11 5.21
N SER A 761 10.64 8.54 6.42
CA SER A 761 9.90 7.31 6.71
C SER A 761 8.40 7.48 6.51
N GLN A 762 7.83 8.59 6.97
CA GLN A 762 6.41 8.93 6.77
C GLN A 762 6.07 9.13 5.29
N ALA A 763 6.96 9.73 4.50
CA ALA A 763 6.79 9.85 3.06
C ALA A 763 6.70 8.47 2.39
N ALA A 764 7.60 7.54 2.75
CA ALA A 764 7.54 6.17 2.24
C ALA A 764 6.22 5.48 2.60
N GLN A 765 5.76 5.60 3.84
CA GLN A 765 4.48 5.04 4.31
C GLN A 765 3.26 5.63 3.62
N SER A 766 3.35 6.87 3.14
CA SER A 766 2.24 7.58 2.49
C SER A 766 2.16 7.30 0.99
N PHE A 767 3.30 7.32 0.29
CA PHE A 767 3.34 7.26 -1.18
C PHE A 767 3.57 5.86 -1.74
N LEU A 768 4.36 5.04 -1.05
CA LEU A 768 4.71 3.71 -1.54
C LEU A 768 3.51 2.77 -1.67
N PRO A 769 2.49 2.77 -0.77
CA PRO A 769 1.34 1.86 -0.89
C PRO A 769 0.56 1.96 -2.21
N ALA A 770 0.58 3.12 -2.88
CA ALA A 770 -0.09 3.33 -4.16
C ALA A 770 0.63 2.66 -5.36
N VAL A 771 1.91 2.32 -5.20
CA VAL A 771 2.74 1.70 -6.26
C VAL A 771 3.19 0.27 -5.92
N ILE A 772 2.99 -0.19 -4.68
CA ILE A 772 3.26 -1.58 -4.28
C ILE A 772 2.42 -2.53 -5.14
N GLY A 773 3.09 -3.52 -5.75
CA GLY A 773 2.51 -4.42 -6.75
C GLY A 773 2.79 -4.01 -8.20
N ARG A 774 3.43 -2.86 -8.44
CA ARG A 774 4.04 -2.47 -9.73
C ARG A 774 5.57 -2.38 -9.56
N PRO A 775 6.31 -3.50 -9.67
CA PRO A 775 7.71 -3.57 -9.23
C PRO A 775 8.60 -2.45 -9.76
N GLY A 776 8.54 -2.14 -11.05
CA GLY A 776 9.35 -1.05 -11.63
C GLY A 776 9.01 0.35 -11.09
N ALA A 777 7.74 0.63 -10.77
CA ALA A 777 7.36 1.91 -10.17
C ALA A 777 7.71 1.97 -8.68
N ALA A 778 7.47 0.88 -7.94
CA ALA A 778 7.81 0.76 -6.52
C ALA A 778 9.33 0.85 -6.29
N GLN A 779 10.13 0.18 -7.12
CA GLN A 779 11.59 0.26 -7.08
C GLN A 779 12.10 1.68 -7.40
N ARG A 780 11.58 2.32 -8.45
CA ARG A 780 11.97 3.72 -8.77
C ARG A 780 11.67 4.68 -7.62
N LEU A 781 10.48 4.59 -7.04
CA LEU A 781 10.11 5.40 -5.88
C LEU A 781 10.96 5.05 -4.66
N GLY A 782 11.24 3.76 -4.44
CA GLY A 782 12.17 3.30 -3.40
C GLY A 782 13.57 3.89 -3.56
N CYS A 783 14.12 3.91 -4.77
CA CYS A 783 15.40 4.55 -5.07
C CYS A 783 15.35 6.05 -4.76
N GLN A 784 14.30 6.76 -5.19
CA GLN A 784 14.14 8.19 -4.93
C GLN A 784 14.08 8.49 -3.42
N LEU A 785 13.31 7.72 -2.66
CA LEU A 785 13.21 7.83 -1.20
C LEU A 785 14.55 7.56 -0.51
N MET A 786 15.31 6.57 -0.99
CA MET A 786 16.65 6.27 -0.48
C MET A 786 17.63 7.42 -0.77
N THR A 787 17.67 7.94 -2.00
CA THR A 787 18.51 9.09 -2.37
C THR A 787 18.15 10.33 -1.55
N THR A 788 16.86 10.57 -1.34
CA THR A 788 16.36 11.67 -0.50
C THR A 788 16.79 11.47 0.95
N GLY A 789 16.67 10.25 1.48
CA GLY A 789 17.13 9.91 2.84
C GLY A 789 18.62 10.19 3.04
N VAL A 790 19.47 9.78 2.09
CA VAL A 790 20.91 10.06 2.15
C VAL A 790 21.19 11.57 2.06
N PHE A 791 20.55 12.28 1.14
CA PHE A 791 20.73 13.73 0.98
C PHE A 791 20.33 14.50 2.25
N VAL A 792 19.16 14.21 2.82
CA VAL A 792 18.72 14.77 4.10
C VAL A 792 19.69 14.39 5.23
N GLY A 793 20.26 13.19 5.20
CA GLY A 793 21.30 12.75 6.13
C GLY A 793 22.56 13.59 6.08
N ILE A 794 23.03 13.92 4.87
CA ILE A 794 24.18 14.80 4.66
C ILE A 794 23.88 16.21 5.18
N LEU A 795 22.68 16.74 4.93
CA LEU A 795 22.26 18.04 5.46
C LEU A 795 22.20 18.04 6.99
N ASN A 796 21.62 16.99 7.59
CA ASN A 796 21.58 16.81 9.03
C ASN A 796 22.99 16.72 9.62
N CYS A 797 23.90 15.99 8.97
CA CYS A 797 25.29 15.89 9.35
C CYS A 797 25.98 17.27 9.31
N ALA A 798 25.83 18.03 8.23
CA ALA A 798 26.41 19.37 8.10
C ALA A 798 25.86 20.33 9.17
N ALA A 799 24.55 20.33 9.40
CA ALA A 799 23.90 21.20 10.38
C ALA A 799 24.28 20.84 11.82
N ALA A 800 24.17 19.56 12.20
CA ALA A 800 24.54 19.08 13.54
C ALA A 800 26.04 19.24 13.80
N GLY A 801 26.86 18.86 12.83
CA GLY A 801 28.31 18.97 12.92
C GLY A 801 28.74 20.42 13.03
N GLY A 802 28.17 21.31 12.21
CA GLY A 802 28.41 22.75 12.29
C GLY A 802 28.00 23.34 13.64
N LEU A 803 26.84 22.94 14.19
CA LEU A 803 26.38 23.38 15.51
C LEU A 803 27.35 22.99 16.62
N VAL A 804 27.80 21.74 16.65
CA VAL A 804 28.74 21.23 17.66
C VAL A 804 30.15 21.80 17.49
N LEU A 805 30.60 22.02 16.25
CA LEU A 805 31.92 22.59 15.96
C LEU A 805 32.01 24.07 16.31
N VAL A 806 31.03 24.86 15.89
CA VAL A 806 31.07 26.32 15.97
C VAL A 806 30.56 26.82 17.32
N ALA A 807 29.56 26.15 17.89
CA ALA A 807 28.85 26.64 19.06
C ALA A 807 28.69 25.58 20.18
N PRO A 808 29.74 24.80 20.54
CA PRO A 808 29.63 23.80 21.61
C PRO A 808 29.30 24.42 22.98
N ARG A 809 29.68 25.69 23.18
CA ARG A 809 29.41 26.44 24.41
C ARG A 809 27.94 26.85 24.58
N LEU A 810 27.09 26.66 23.57
CA LEU A 810 25.64 26.78 23.76
C LEU A 810 25.09 25.74 24.73
N PHE A 811 25.76 24.59 24.86
CA PHE A 811 25.29 23.50 25.71
C PHE A 811 26.02 23.42 27.05
N THR A 812 27.29 23.80 27.10
CA THR A 812 28.05 23.72 28.34
C THR A 812 29.27 24.64 28.38
N ASN A 813 29.58 25.14 29.57
CA ASN A 813 30.80 25.89 29.85
C ASN A 813 31.98 24.99 30.26
N SER A 814 31.76 23.69 30.45
CA SER A 814 32.81 22.74 30.84
C SER A 814 33.69 22.36 29.65
N SER A 815 34.97 22.75 29.70
CA SER A 815 35.95 22.40 28.66
C SER A 815 36.15 20.89 28.51
N ALA A 816 36.06 20.14 29.61
CA ALA A 816 36.16 18.68 29.59
C ALA A 816 34.99 18.03 28.84
N VAL A 817 33.77 18.54 29.05
CA VAL A 817 32.57 18.04 28.34
C VAL A 817 32.66 18.39 26.86
N VAL A 818 33.08 19.63 26.53
CA VAL A 818 33.31 20.04 25.13
C VAL A 818 34.36 19.16 24.46
N ALA A 819 35.48 18.88 25.11
CA ALA A 819 36.52 18.00 24.55
C ALA A 819 35.98 16.58 24.27
N ALA A 820 35.19 16.02 25.19
CA ALA A 820 34.53 14.74 24.98
C ALA A 820 33.52 14.78 23.82
N MET A 821 32.72 15.84 23.69
CA MET A 821 31.81 16.04 22.55
C MET A 821 32.56 16.08 21.22
N MET A 822 33.69 16.81 21.16
CA MET A 822 34.51 16.92 19.95
C MET A 822 35.11 15.57 19.54
N GLY A 823 35.48 14.72 20.51
CA GLY A 823 35.92 13.35 20.23
C GLY A 823 34.81 12.45 19.64
N LEU A 824 33.55 12.74 19.91
CA LEU A 824 32.38 11.99 19.42
C LEU A 824 31.83 12.52 18.08
N LEU A 825 32.21 13.72 17.69
CA LEU A 825 31.70 14.41 16.51
C LEU A 825 31.77 13.58 15.21
N PRO A 826 32.87 12.87 14.87
CA PRO A 826 32.90 12.05 13.66
C PRO A 826 31.83 10.95 13.67
N LEU A 827 31.59 10.33 14.82
CA LEU A 827 30.58 9.28 14.96
C LEU A 827 29.17 9.85 14.90
N LEU A 828 28.92 11.05 15.44
CA LEU A 828 27.66 11.76 15.26
C LEU A 828 27.35 12.00 13.78
N CYS A 829 28.31 12.59 13.05
CA CYS A 829 28.15 12.90 11.63
C CYS A 829 27.77 11.67 10.81
N VAL A 830 28.51 10.57 10.95
CA VAL A 830 28.22 9.32 10.22
C VAL A 830 26.90 8.70 10.67
N THR A 831 26.59 8.73 11.97
CA THR A 831 25.33 8.20 12.52
C THR A 831 24.12 8.89 11.92
N LEU A 832 24.16 10.21 11.74
CA LEU A 832 23.06 10.98 11.16
C LEU A 832 22.80 10.63 9.69
N VAL A 833 23.86 10.47 8.88
CA VAL A 833 23.74 10.05 7.47
C VAL A 833 23.15 8.64 7.37
N VAL A 834 23.66 7.70 8.18
CA VAL A 834 23.20 6.32 8.18
C VAL A 834 21.76 6.23 8.70
N HIS A 835 21.40 7.02 9.71
CA HIS A 835 20.08 7.01 10.32
C HIS A 835 18.99 7.40 9.32
N THR A 836 19.13 8.53 8.61
CA THR A 836 18.09 8.98 7.66
C THR A 836 17.92 8.02 6.49
N ALA A 837 19.00 7.41 6.01
CA ALA A 837 18.93 6.31 5.04
C ALA A 837 18.20 5.08 5.63
N SER A 838 18.49 4.74 6.89
CA SER A 838 17.79 3.67 7.62
C SER A 838 16.29 3.95 7.73
N MET A 839 15.91 5.20 8.04
CA MET A 839 14.51 5.63 8.11
C MET A 839 13.80 5.53 6.76
N ALA A 840 14.46 5.81 5.65
CA ALA A 840 13.90 5.58 4.32
C ALA A 840 13.56 4.09 4.12
N THR A 841 14.52 3.19 4.39
CA THR A 841 14.32 1.74 4.22
C THR A 841 13.29 1.16 5.19
N GLU A 842 13.25 1.62 6.44
CA GLU A 842 12.24 1.22 7.43
C GLU A 842 10.85 1.67 7.01
N GLY A 843 10.71 2.91 6.53
CA GLY A 843 9.45 3.43 6.00
C GLY A 843 8.93 2.60 4.84
N MET A 844 9.81 2.12 3.94
CA MET A 844 9.43 1.22 2.85
C MET A 844 8.92 -0.14 3.35
N LEU A 845 9.56 -0.71 4.38
CA LEU A 845 9.13 -1.97 4.98
C LEU A 845 7.81 -1.84 5.75
N LEU A 846 7.61 -0.72 6.46
CA LEU A 846 6.35 -0.38 7.12
C LEU A 846 5.22 -0.21 6.10
N ALA A 847 5.47 0.51 5.01
CA ALA A 847 4.53 0.65 3.90
C ALA A 847 4.16 -0.71 3.28
N GLY A 848 5.15 -1.59 3.13
CA GLY A 848 5.00 -2.98 2.69
C GLY A 848 4.37 -3.92 3.71
N ARG A 849 4.08 -3.44 4.93
CA ARG A 849 3.56 -4.21 6.08
C ARG A 849 4.41 -5.43 6.44
N ASP A 850 5.73 -5.36 6.24
CA ASP A 850 6.65 -6.44 6.61
C ASP A 850 7.04 -6.39 8.10
N LEU A 851 6.02 -6.35 8.96
CA LEU A 851 6.16 -6.08 10.40
C LEU A 851 6.88 -7.21 11.14
N ARG A 852 6.77 -8.44 10.65
CA ARG A 852 7.46 -9.61 11.21
C ARG A 852 8.97 -9.53 11.00
N PHE A 853 9.41 -9.10 9.81
CA PHE A 853 10.83 -8.89 9.56
C PHE A 853 11.36 -7.76 10.45
N LEU A 854 10.64 -6.64 10.54
CA LEU A 854 11.05 -5.51 11.36
C LEU A 854 11.26 -5.92 12.84
N ILE A 855 10.30 -6.56 13.49
CA ILE A 855 10.46 -6.94 14.91
C ILE A 855 11.65 -7.89 15.12
N LEU A 856 11.86 -8.86 14.22
CA LEU A 856 12.99 -9.79 14.33
C LEU A 856 14.34 -9.11 14.08
N SER A 857 14.41 -8.24 13.08
CA SER A 857 15.61 -7.43 12.78
C SER A 857 15.99 -6.55 13.96
N TYR A 858 15.02 -5.86 14.56
CA TYR A 858 15.25 -5.03 15.74
C TYR A 858 15.67 -5.82 16.97
N GLY A 859 15.02 -6.94 17.25
CA GLY A 859 15.41 -7.83 18.35
C GLY A 859 16.82 -8.40 18.17
N GLY A 860 17.15 -8.86 16.98
CA GLY A 860 18.48 -9.36 16.64
C GLY A 860 19.56 -8.29 16.72
N ASN A 861 19.25 -7.07 16.27
CA ASN A 861 20.17 -5.95 16.35
C ASN A 861 20.40 -5.49 17.79
N LEU A 862 19.36 -5.49 18.63
CA LEU A 862 19.50 -5.24 20.07
C LEU A 862 20.46 -6.26 20.71
N ALA A 863 20.25 -7.56 20.46
CA ALA A 863 21.13 -8.60 20.97
C ALA A 863 22.58 -8.43 20.49
N LEU A 864 22.78 -8.06 19.22
CA LEU A 864 24.11 -7.80 18.66
C LEU A 864 24.80 -6.64 19.37
N THR A 865 24.12 -5.51 19.59
CA THR A 865 24.73 -4.36 20.26
C THR A 865 25.06 -4.67 21.72
N LEU A 866 24.20 -5.40 22.43
CA LEU A 866 24.50 -5.88 23.79
C LEU A 866 25.74 -6.78 23.81
N ALA A 867 25.87 -7.68 22.83
CA ALA A 867 27.06 -8.52 22.66
C ALA A 867 28.32 -7.68 22.34
N CYS A 868 28.20 -6.64 21.51
CA CYS A 868 29.30 -5.72 21.21
C CYS A 868 29.78 -4.97 22.46
N LEU A 869 28.87 -4.44 23.29
CA LEU A 869 29.20 -3.80 24.55
C LEU A 869 29.88 -4.78 25.53
N ALA A 870 29.33 -5.99 25.67
CA ALA A 870 29.91 -7.02 26.52
C ALA A 870 31.32 -7.43 26.04
N ALA A 871 31.52 -7.56 24.73
CA ALA A 871 32.82 -7.87 24.13
C ALA A 871 33.84 -6.74 24.35
N GLN A 872 33.44 -5.48 24.20
CA GLN A 872 34.29 -4.33 24.51
C GLN A 872 34.76 -4.37 25.97
N GLN A 873 33.83 -4.62 26.91
CA GLN A 873 34.16 -4.74 28.34
C GLN A 873 35.09 -5.93 28.63
N ARG A 874 34.90 -7.07 27.95
CA ARG A 874 35.64 -8.31 28.22
C ARG A 874 37.05 -8.36 27.63
N PHE A 875 37.24 -7.79 26.44
CA PHE A 875 38.47 -7.97 25.65
C PHE A 875 39.31 -6.71 25.51
N PHE A 876 38.71 -5.52 25.66
CA PHE A 876 39.38 -4.23 25.39
C PHE A 876 39.36 -3.30 26.61
N ALA A 877 39.07 -3.83 27.81
CA ALA A 877 38.76 -3.09 29.02
C ALA A 877 39.60 -1.80 29.25
N PRO A 878 38.99 -0.69 29.71
CA PRO A 878 37.55 -0.45 29.97
C PRO A 878 36.78 0.08 28.75
N VAL A 879 35.45 -0.13 28.70
CA VAL A 879 34.56 0.49 27.70
C VAL A 879 34.69 2.01 27.74
N THR A 880 34.87 2.63 26.57
CA THR A 880 35.01 4.08 26.45
C THR A 880 33.73 4.71 25.88
N ILE A 881 33.56 6.02 26.06
CA ILE A 881 32.43 6.74 25.47
C ILE A 881 32.43 6.64 23.94
N PHE A 882 33.62 6.59 23.32
CA PHE A 882 33.76 6.33 21.89
C PHE A 882 33.24 4.92 21.52
N GLY A 883 33.48 3.91 22.34
CA GLY A 883 32.94 2.56 22.18
C GLY A 883 31.41 2.50 22.26
N VAL A 884 30.80 3.30 23.14
CA VAL A 884 29.33 3.47 23.23
C VAL A 884 28.77 4.07 21.94
N TRP A 885 29.39 5.12 21.40
CA TRP A 885 28.94 5.73 20.14
C TRP A 885 29.22 4.86 18.92
N TRP A 886 30.26 4.03 18.95
CA TRP A 886 30.47 3.00 17.95
C TRP A 886 29.33 1.98 17.95
N CYS A 887 28.83 1.60 19.12
CA CYS A 887 27.65 0.73 19.26
C CYS A 887 26.37 1.41 18.71
N LEU A 888 26.20 2.72 18.91
CA LEU A 888 25.12 3.49 18.29
C LEU A 888 25.21 3.45 16.76
N LEU A 889 26.39 3.74 16.20
CA LEU A 889 26.61 3.70 14.76
C LEU A 889 26.40 2.29 14.20
N GLN A 890 26.89 1.26 14.90
CA GLN A 890 26.65 -0.14 14.58
C GLN A 890 25.15 -0.42 14.52
N PHE A 891 24.38 0.01 15.53
CA PHE A 891 22.94 -0.21 15.56
C PHE A 891 22.23 0.41 14.35
N GLN A 892 22.56 1.66 13.97
CA GLN A 892 21.97 2.30 12.78
C GLN A 892 22.42 1.61 11.48
N SER A 893 23.71 1.24 11.39
CA SER A 893 24.29 0.61 10.20
C SER A 893 23.73 -0.78 9.96
N THR A 894 23.62 -1.61 11.00
CA THR A 894 23.03 -2.94 10.90
C THR A 894 21.57 -2.88 10.48
N ARG A 895 20.79 -1.91 10.98
CA ARG A 895 19.41 -1.68 10.50
C ARG A 895 19.38 -1.34 9.03
N LEU A 896 20.21 -0.41 8.58
CA LEU A 896 20.29 -0.03 7.18
C LEU A 896 20.62 -1.23 6.29
N VAL A 897 21.61 -2.03 6.67
CA VAL A 897 22.03 -3.23 5.93
C VAL A 897 20.93 -4.29 5.93
N GLN A 898 20.32 -4.60 7.08
CA GLN A 898 19.25 -5.60 7.19
C GLN A 898 18.02 -5.19 6.36
N ASN A 899 17.59 -3.93 6.49
CA ASN A 899 16.44 -3.40 5.77
C ASN A 899 16.73 -3.33 4.25
N GLY A 900 17.90 -2.81 3.87
CA GLY A 900 18.35 -2.75 2.48
C GLY A 900 18.39 -4.14 1.85
N TRP A 901 19.00 -5.12 2.53
CA TRP A 901 19.02 -6.52 2.11
C TRP A 901 17.61 -7.06 1.90
N ARG A 902 16.70 -6.84 2.86
CA ARG A 902 15.31 -7.29 2.75
C ARG A 902 14.63 -6.68 1.53
N LEU A 903 14.87 -5.40 1.25
CA LEU A 903 14.31 -4.68 0.12
C LEU A 903 14.90 -5.10 -1.25
N THR A 904 16.09 -5.71 -1.27
CA THR A 904 16.69 -6.28 -2.49
C THR A 904 16.36 -7.75 -2.72
N THR A 905 15.81 -8.46 -1.74
CA THR A 905 15.46 -9.88 -1.88
C THR A 905 14.13 -10.10 -2.62
N ASP A 906 13.87 -11.32 -3.11
CA ASP A 906 12.58 -11.71 -3.71
C ASP A 906 11.37 -11.58 -2.77
N ARG A 907 11.64 -11.57 -1.45
CA ARG A 907 10.61 -11.36 -0.42
C ARG A 907 10.34 -9.88 -0.15
N SER A 908 11.01 -8.97 -0.87
CA SER A 908 10.86 -7.53 -0.76
C SER A 908 9.44 -7.08 -1.07
N PRO A 909 8.88 -6.12 -0.32
CA PRO A 909 7.62 -5.49 -0.68
C PRO A 909 7.71 -4.67 -1.99
N LEU A 910 8.92 -4.31 -2.46
CA LEU A 910 9.14 -3.58 -3.71
C LEU A 910 9.10 -4.50 -4.94
N VAL A 911 9.47 -5.77 -4.77
CA VAL A 911 9.61 -6.76 -5.86
C VAL A 911 8.42 -7.69 -5.91
N ARG A 912 7.73 -7.91 -4.79
CA ARG A 912 6.51 -8.72 -4.74
C ARG A 912 5.45 -8.16 -5.69
N GLU A 913 5.21 -8.89 -6.78
CA GLU A 913 3.89 -8.93 -7.37
C GLU A 913 2.95 -9.45 -6.30
N ARG A 914 1.87 -8.72 -6.04
CA ARG A 914 0.96 -9.05 -4.95
C ARG A 914 0.26 -10.37 -5.29
N ALA A 915 0.72 -11.49 -4.73
CA ALA A 915 -0.19 -12.57 -4.39
C ALA A 915 -1.05 -12.03 -3.24
N LEU A 916 -2.27 -11.59 -3.53
CA LEU A 916 -3.17 -11.09 -2.50
C LEU A 916 -3.40 -12.21 -1.47
N PRO A 917 -3.10 -11.98 -0.18
CA PRO A 917 -3.62 -12.83 0.87
C PRO A 917 -5.14 -12.78 0.77
N GLY A 918 -5.78 -13.94 0.67
CA GLY A 918 -7.22 -14.03 0.81
C GLY A 918 -7.66 -13.26 2.05
N LEU A 919 -8.67 -12.41 1.88
CA LEU A 919 -9.54 -12.01 2.98
C LEU A 919 -10.22 -13.29 3.45
N ALA A 920 -9.58 -13.99 4.38
CA ALA A 920 -10.32 -14.89 5.25
C ALA A 920 -11.37 -14.03 5.98
N PRO A 921 -12.65 -14.44 5.99
CA PRO A 921 -13.67 -13.73 6.75
C PRO A 921 -13.24 -13.68 8.22
N ALA A 922 -13.28 -12.48 8.80
CA ALA A 922 -13.14 -12.26 10.23
C ALA A 922 -14.52 -12.32 10.89
#